data_AF-A0A939WEP0-F1
#
_entry.id   AF-A0A939WEP0-F1
#
_cell.length_a   1.000
_cell.length_b   1.000
_cell.length_c   1.000
_cell.angle_alpha   90.00
_cell.angle_beta   90.00
_cell.angle_gamma   90.00
#
_symmetry.space_group_name_H-M   'P 1'
#
loop_
_entity.id
_entity.type
_entity.pdbx_description
1 polymer ?
#
loop_
_entity_poly.entity_id
_entity_poly.type
_entity_poly.pdbx_seq_one_letter_code
_entity_poly.pdbx_strand_id
1 'polypeptide(L)'
;MKKCPVCGVMMGDNVARCFMCKYDFQKAAREGEDAAREEASANIKRSEQEANARVEKKLSEEEKLIQEMKNRNQREIETLNQQLESEKLRIETEYVEIRKRALDERKSLEKELSELREAVEIEKKRSQDVSAQQEKYREEARKEMAAEREEMIKQAKKEQEAILLEAQKETEKLAIQVQKEYKDAMARKDQMLEEAQQAEAFTKEAMAKKEALDKESQEVQASLDAMKADYDAARKQLEAEAEETTRQKLKEGEESKAAAIAEGEAAKAAAIAEAQQIMADVEATKKQADSEMQAYVKQAQQIMEEAEKAQAQKNELIEDTKRMQEALDEVQHSYETVAQEKENLENEIASMRSAAEEEKSQLQAEAKRLIDETEAAKAQLLQEAQKESGRILSEAEAERARLNEAANQEVAASRQERDRILQEAEAERVRINTAAQAELDASRKEKERLDAEASTVLQLAQQEKQKMEAEANQKMAEAKKVVDDAQQEKNRLQAEAKAGCDVIAKQKATLENDIAKMTREQEQSKSSFETQIAALKTDLENAKIIIADSKNAKKLAEIEAQELILKAEKRAIALKESALSESEKGKLQDALKEKESELAEMAKTKEQLEKQLDETQKAIKKLQDRIDNMPAGGGGIVSIADGMKEYSVVVVPHLSNGEVNSERIAEILANKAAAGWRLHSMVNDEGGKLQSSLGGTDSMSLNASTVAIKEDRVIMIFERNAQDA
;
A
#
# COMPACT_ATOMS: atom_id res chain seq x y z
N MET A 1 43.09 15.10 144.43
CA MET A 1 42.99 15.66 143.07
C MET A 1 43.06 17.17 143.19
N LYS A 2 43.90 17.83 142.40
CA LYS A 2 44.08 19.30 142.41
C LYS A 2 43.73 19.89 141.06
N LYS A 3 43.13 21.07 141.04
CA LYS A 3 42.78 21.79 139.81
C LYS A 3 43.94 22.69 139.39
N CYS A 4 44.35 22.65 138.12
CA CYS A 4 45.35 23.58 137.63
C CYS A 4 44.77 25.01 137.65
N PRO A 5 45.44 25.99 138.28
CA PRO A 5 44.91 27.35 138.38
C PRO A 5 44.92 28.10 137.04
N VAL A 6 45.66 27.62 136.02
CA VAL A 6 45.79 28.28 134.72
C VAL A 6 44.79 27.76 133.70
N CYS A 7 44.72 26.45 133.47
CA CYS A 7 43.84 25.86 132.45
C CYS A 7 42.59 25.16 133.04
N GLY A 8 42.46 25.09 134.36
CA GLY A 8 41.29 24.51 135.02
C GLY A 8 41.16 22.98 134.95
N VAL A 9 42.10 22.27 134.31
CA VAL A 9 42.08 20.80 134.22
C VAL A 9 42.36 20.18 135.59
N MET A 10 41.58 19.16 135.96
CA MET A 10 41.77 18.35 137.15
C MET A 10 42.95 17.38 136.96
N MET A 11 43.94 17.46 137.85
CA MET A 11 45.13 16.62 137.82
C MET A 11 45.26 15.83 139.13
N GLY A 12 45.92 14.67 139.08
CA GLY A 12 46.30 13.93 140.29
C GLY A 12 47.22 14.74 141.20
N ASP A 13 47.18 14.51 142.51
CA ASP A 13 47.96 15.31 143.48
C ASP A 13 49.48 15.15 143.26
N ASN A 14 49.89 13.98 142.78
CA ASN A 14 51.29 13.62 142.47
C ASN A 14 51.82 14.29 141.19
N VAL A 15 50.99 15.00 140.42
CA VAL A 15 51.41 15.62 139.17
C VAL A 15 52.22 16.89 139.46
N ALA A 16 53.50 16.88 139.07
CA ALA A 16 54.40 18.02 139.25
C ALA A 16 54.11 19.18 138.29
N ARG A 17 53.70 18.89 137.03
CA ARG A 17 53.35 19.89 136.02
C ARG A 17 52.04 19.59 135.31
N CYS A 18 51.23 20.61 135.05
CA CYS A 18 50.02 20.46 134.25
C CYS A 18 50.34 20.03 132.81
N PHE A 19 49.63 19.04 132.26
CA PHE A 19 49.92 18.54 130.91
C PHE A 19 49.59 19.57 129.82
N MET A 20 48.51 20.34 130.00
CA MET A 20 47.99 21.30 129.01
C MET A 20 48.78 22.61 128.98
N CYS A 21 48.95 23.26 130.13
CA CYS A 21 49.60 24.57 130.21
C CYS A 21 51.03 24.55 130.79
N LYS A 22 51.55 23.36 131.11
CA LYS A 22 52.86 23.17 131.74
C LYS A 22 53.08 23.90 133.08
N TYR A 23 51.99 24.34 133.73
CA TYR A 23 52.04 24.94 135.07
C TYR A 23 52.72 24.02 136.08
N ASP A 24 53.83 24.47 136.67
CA ASP A 24 54.62 23.69 137.62
C ASP A 24 54.17 23.95 139.07
N PHE A 25 53.55 22.94 139.67
CA PHE A 25 53.01 23.01 141.03
C PHE A 25 54.12 23.02 142.09
N GLN A 26 55.30 22.45 141.80
CA GLN A 26 56.44 22.49 142.72
C GLN A 26 57.09 23.86 142.71
N LYS A 27 57.15 24.51 141.54
CA LYS A 27 57.63 25.88 141.40
C LYS A 27 56.69 26.88 142.08
N ALA A 28 55.38 26.71 141.92
CA ALA A 28 54.36 27.51 142.61
C ALA A 28 54.51 27.49 144.15
N ALA A 29 54.87 26.32 144.71
CA ALA A 29 55.09 26.17 146.15
C ALA A 29 56.38 26.83 146.65
N ARG A 30 57.38 27.04 145.78
CA ARG A 30 58.70 27.60 146.15
C ARG A 30 58.82 29.09 145.87
N GLU A 31 58.31 29.54 144.72
CA GLU A 31 58.52 30.90 144.18
C GLU A 31 57.23 31.74 144.18
N GLY A 32 56.10 31.16 144.64
CA GLY A 32 54.79 31.79 144.63
C GLY A 32 53.94 31.38 143.43
N GLU A 33 52.61 31.37 143.59
CA GLU A 33 51.69 30.94 142.53
C GLU A 33 51.79 31.82 141.27
N ASP A 34 52.03 33.12 141.43
CA ASP A 34 52.03 34.09 140.35
C ASP A 34 53.18 33.85 139.35
N ALA A 35 54.38 33.53 139.83
CA ALA A 35 55.53 33.22 138.99
C ALA A 35 55.30 31.96 138.12
N ALA A 36 54.67 30.93 138.71
CA ALA A 36 54.32 29.72 137.98
C ALA A 36 53.17 29.94 136.97
N ARG A 37 52.25 30.90 137.25
CA ARG A 37 51.14 31.23 136.34
C ARG A 37 51.66 31.98 135.12
N GLU A 38 52.60 32.90 135.32
CA GLU A 38 53.20 33.69 134.25
C GLU A 38 53.95 32.79 133.25
N GLU A 39 54.77 31.85 133.73
CA GLU A 39 55.50 30.90 132.88
C GLU A 39 54.56 29.96 132.09
N ALA A 40 53.49 29.47 132.73
CA ALA A 40 52.49 28.65 132.07
C ALA A 40 51.74 29.44 130.98
N SER A 41 51.40 30.71 131.25
CA SER A 41 50.75 31.59 130.27
C SER A 41 51.68 31.92 129.09
N ALA A 42 52.99 32.08 129.33
CA ALA A 42 53.98 32.28 128.29
C ALA A 42 54.14 31.05 127.40
N ASN A 43 54.09 29.85 127.97
CA ASN A 43 54.14 28.60 127.21
C ASN A 43 52.90 28.37 126.35
N ILE A 44 51.70 28.71 126.83
CA ILE A 44 50.48 28.69 126.01
C ILE A 44 50.62 29.65 124.83
N LYS A 45 51.01 30.91 125.09
CA LYS A 45 51.20 31.92 124.02
C LYS A 45 52.23 31.48 122.98
N ARG A 46 53.35 30.87 123.41
CA ARG A 46 54.35 30.34 122.48
C ARG A 46 53.80 29.19 121.64
N SER A 47 53.06 28.26 122.25
CA SER A 47 52.44 27.14 121.54
C SER A 47 51.36 27.59 120.55
N GLU A 48 50.57 28.61 120.89
CA GLU A 48 49.57 29.20 120.00
C GLU A 48 50.23 29.92 118.82
N GLN A 49 51.31 30.67 119.06
CA GLN A 49 52.10 31.30 117.99
C GLN A 49 52.71 30.28 117.03
N GLU A 50 53.25 29.17 117.55
CA GLU A 50 53.79 28.08 116.71
C GLU A 50 52.69 27.35 115.92
N ALA A 51 51.50 27.16 116.49
CA ALA A 51 50.36 26.56 115.80
C ALA A 51 49.84 27.47 114.68
N ASN A 52 49.68 28.77 114.95
CA ASN A 52 49.24 29.75 113.95
C ASN A 52 50.25 29.87 112.80
N ALA A 53 51.56 29.89 113.09
CA ALA A 53 52.58 29.91 112.05
C ALA A 53 52.55 28.66 111.14
N ARG A 54 52.18 27.49 111.68
CA ARG A 54 52.00 26.26 110.88
C ARG A 54 50.76 26.32 110.00
N VAL A 55 49.67 26.90 110.49
CA VAL A 55 48.43 27.07 109.71
C VAL A 55 48.65 28.09 108.60
N GLU A 56 49.25 29.24 108.88
CA GLU A 56 49.58 30.25 107.86
C GLU A 56 50.51 29.69 106.78
N LYS A 57 51.51 28.88 107.16
CA LYS A 57 52.38 28.23 106.19
C LYS A 57 51.60 27.29 105.26
N LYS A 58 50.69 26.46 105.81
CA LYS A 58 49.85 25.56 105.01
C LYS A 58 48.90 26.31 104.08
N LEU A 59 48.24 27.35 104.57
CA LEU A 59 47.37 28.20 103.75
C LEU A 59 48.15 28.84 102.60
N SER A 60 49.37 29.33 102.86
CA SER A 60 50.22 29.90 101.81
C SER A 60 50.70 28.88 100.77
N GLU A 61 50.85 27.61 101.15
CA GLU A 61 51.21 26.52 100.24
C GLU A 61 50.00 26.07 99.40
N GLU A 62 48.81 25.99 100.01
CA GLU A 62 47.54 25.68 99.33
C GLU A 62 47.14 26.80 98.34
N GLU A 63 47.28 28.06 98.72
CA GLU A 63 47.04 29.20 97.82
C GLU A 63 47.96 29.18 96.60
N LYS A 64 49.25 28.81 96.79
CA LYS A 64 50.19 28.64 95.67
C LYS A 64 49.76 27.50 94.75
N LEU A 65 49.33 26.36 95.30
CA LEU A 65 48.85 25.23 94.52
C LEU A 65 47.59 25.58 93.71
N ILE A 66 46.64 26.28 94.32
CA ILE A 66 45.43 26.77 93.65
C ILE A 66 45.80 27.74 92.52
N GLN A 67 46.76 28.64 92.76
CA GLN A 67 47.19 29.59 91.75
C GLN A 67 47.93 28.91 90.59
N GLU A 68 48.75 27.88 90.86
CA GLU A 68 49.38 27.07 89.82
C GLU A 68 48.35 26.30 88.99
N MET A 69 47.33 25.72 89.62
CA MET A 69 46.23 25.04 88.92
C MET A 69 45.42 26.01 88.05
N LYS A 70 45.12 27.21 88.55
CA LYS A 70 44.45 28.27 87.76
C LYS A 70 45.28 28.65 86.54
N ASN A 71 46.59 28.87 86.72
CA ASN A 71 47.50 29.21 85.62
C ASN A 71 47.61 28.09 84.58
N ARG A 72 47.60 26.82 85.01
CA ARG A 72 47.60 25.67 84.11
C ARG A 72 46.31 25.59 83.30
N ASN A 73 45.16 25.66 83.96
CA ASN A 73 43.86 25.63 83.29
C ASN A 73 43.71 26.81 82.32
N GLN A 74 44.22 27.99 82.68
CA GLN A 74 44.17 29.16 81.80
C GLN A 74 45.01 28.96 80.53
N ARG A 75 46.21 28.36 80.63
CA ARG A 75 47.02 28.01 79.45
C ARG A 75 46.35 26.95 78.58
N GLU A 76 45.70 25.97 79.20
CA GLU A 76 44.95 24.93 78.47
C GLU A 76 43.75 25.55 77.71
N ILE A 77 43.01 26.46 78.35
CA ILE A 77 41.92 27.22 77.70
C ILE A 77 42.44 28.07 76.54
N GLU A 78 43.55 28.80 76.72
CA GLU A 78 44.17 29.60 75.66
C GLU A 78 44.61 28.73 74.47
N THR A 79 45.16 27.54 74.74
CA THR A 79 45.59 26.59 73.70
C THR A 79 44.39 26.05 72.92
N LEU A 80 43.31 25.67 73.62
CA LEU A 80 42.08 25.20 72.98
C LEU A 80 41.39 26.29 72.16
N ASN A 81 41.38 27.54 72.64
CA ASN A 81 40.85 28.66 71.88
C ASN A 81 41.67 28.94 70.60
N GLN A 82 42.99 28.82 70.66
CA GLN A 82 43.84 28.94 69.47
C GLN A 82 43.58 27.83 68.44
N GLN A 83 43.36 26.60 68.90
CA GLN A 83 42.99 25.48 68.03
C GLN A 83 41.59 25.67 67.41
N LEU A 84 40.64 26.20 68.18
CA LEU A 84 39.30 26.48 67.69
C LEU A 84 39.33 27.57 66.60
N GLU A 85 40.07 28.66 66.81
CA GLU A 85 40.19 29.73 65.82
C GLU A 85 40.93 29.28 64.56
N SER A 86 41.92 28.39 64.66
CA SER A 86 42.61 27.86 63.48
C SER A 86 41.73 26.90 62.67
N GLU A 87 40.93 26.05 63.33
CA GLU A 87 39.93 25.20 62.68
C GLU A 87 38.81 26.01 62.05
N LYS A 88 38.34 27.07 62.71
CA LYS A 88 37.35 27.99 62.17
C LYS A 88 37.86 28.66 60.89
N LEU A 89 39.10 29.15 60.90
CA LEU A 89 39.73 29.74 59.71
C LEU A 89 39.89 28.71 58.58
N ARG A 90 40.24 27.46 58.90
CA ARG A 90 40.32 26.37 57.91
C ARG A 90 38.97 26.10 57.27
N ILE A 91 37.91 25.94 58.07
CA ILE A 91 36.55 25.68 57.59
C ILE A 91 36.04 26.86 56.75
N GLU A 92 36.27 28.10 57.18
CA GLU A 92 35.90 29.30 56.40
C GLU A 92 36.63 29.34 55.04
N THR A 93 37.91 28.95 55.01
CA THR A 93 38.70 28.88 53.77
C THR A 93 38.18 27.79 52.83
N GLU A 94 37.93 26.58 53.36
CA GLU A 94 37.36 25.46 52.59
C GLU A 94 35.97 25.80 52.04
N TYR A 95 35.13 26.47 52.83
CA TYR A 95 33.80 26.91 52.39
C TYR A 95 33.89 27.93 51.24
N VAL A 96 34.81 28.89 51.32
CA VAL A 96 35.04 29.87 50.24
C VAL A 96 35.53 29.18 48.96
N GLU A 97 36.42 28.19 49.08
CA GLU A 97 36.89 27.41 47.93
C GLU A 97 35.78 26.60 47.27
N ILE A 98 34.96 25.90 48.07
CA ILE A 98 33.81 25.13 47.56
C ILE A 98 32.83 26.07 46.84
N ARG A 99 32.53 27.22 47.44
CA ARG A 99 31.64 28.22 46.83
C ARG A 99 32.21 28.78 45.53
N LYS A 100 33.53 28.99 45.47
CA LYS A 100 34.22 29.44 44.24
C LYS A 100 34.15 28.37 43.14
N ARG A 101 34.44 27.11 43.46
CA ARG A 101 34.32 25.99 42.49
C ARG A 101 32.90 25.85 41.97
N ALA A 102 31.89 25.91 42.85
CA ALA A 102 30.49 25.85 42.45
C ALA A 102 30.07 27.02 41.53
N LEU A 103 30.61 28.23 41.76
CA LEU A 103 30.37 29.38 40.87
C LEU A 103 31.07 29.24 39.51
N ASP A 104 32.28 28.68 39.49
CA ASP A 104 33.03 28.45 38.25
C ASP A 104 32.40 27.34 37.40
N GLU A 105 31.94 26.24 38.02
CA GLU A 105 31.14 25.20 37.35
C GLU A 105 29.82 25.76 36.81
N ARG A 106 29.11 26.59 37.59
CA ARG A 106 27.87 27.22 37.11
C ARG A 106 28.13 28.11 35.90
N LYS A 107 29.24 28.86 35.88
CA LYS A 107 29.64 29.67 34.72
C LYS A 107 30.02 28.81 33.51
N SER A 108 30.67 27.65 33.70
CA SER A 108 30.98 26.76 32.58
C SER A 108 29.71 26.17 31.99
N LEU A 109 28.77 25.71 32.83
CA LEU A 109 27.48 25.19 32.40
C LEU A 109 26.60 26.26 31.73
N GLU A 110 26.61 27.50 32.23
CA GLU A 110 25.93 28.62 31.57
C GLU A 110 26.53 28.90 30.18
N LYS A 111 27.85 28.76 30.03
CA LYS A 111 28.54 28.90 28.74
C LYS A 111 28.20 27.75 27.77
N GLU A 112 28.21 26.51 28.23
CA GLU A 112 27.81 25.34 27.43
C GLU A 112 26.34 25.43 27.00
N LEU A 113 25.44 25.87 27.88
CA LEU A 113 24.04 26.12 27.54
C LEU A 113 23.88 27.24 26.50
N SER A 114 24.71 28.28 26.56
CA SER A 114 24.73 29.34 25.55
C SER A 114 25.17 28.80 24.18
N GLU A 115 26.26 28.02 24.15
CA GLU A 115 26.79 27.40 22.92
C GLU A 115 25.77 26.41 22.32
N LEU A 116 25.09 25.61 23.16
CA LEU A 116 24.01 24.72 22.72
C LEU A 116 22.81 25.49 22.16
N ARG A 117 22.40 26.61 22.77
CA ARG A 117 21.31 27.46 22.24
C ARG A 117 21.66 28.05 20.88
N GLU A 118 22.91 28.49 20.70
CA GLU A 118 23.40 29.01 19.43
C GLU A 118 23.45 27.91 18.35
N ALA A 119 23.92 26.72 18.69
CA ALA A 119 23.91 25.55 17.80
C ALA A 119 22.47 25.17 17.37
N VAL A 120 21.52 25.17 18.31
CA VAL A 120 20.09 24.90 18.00
C VAL A 120 19.49 25.99 17.10
N GLU A 121 19.84 27.27 17.29
CA GLU A 121 19.40 28.33 16.38
C GLU A 121 19.98 28.19 14.98
N ILE A 122 21.26 27.83 14.85
CA ILE A 122 21.90 27.56 13.56
C ILE A 122 21.20 26.41 12.84
N GLU A 123 20.92 25.33 13.56
CA GLU A 123 20.28 24.16 12.95
C GLU A 123 18.80 24.41 12.62
N LYS A 124 18.11 25.22 13.42
CA LYS A 124 16.76 25.70 13.10
C LYS A 124 16.74 26.56 11.82
N LYS A 125 17.72 27.44 11.63
CA LYS A 125 17.87 28.22 10.39
C LYS A 125 18.16 27.31 9.19
N ARG A 126 19.06 26.34 9.33
CA ARG A 126 19.31 25.34 8.28
C ARG A 126 18.08 24.54 7.93
N SER A 127 17.31 24.08 8.91
CA SER A 127 16.05 23.38 8.69
C SER A 127 15.02 24.24 7.96
N GLN A 128 14.93 25.53 8.32
CA GLN A 128 14.07 26.49 7.62
C GLN A 128 14.54 26.74 6.17
N ASP A 129 15.84 26.87 5.94
CA ASP A 129 16.42 27.07 4.60
C ASP A 129 16.20 25.84 3.71
N VAL A 130 16.38 24.63 4.24
CA VAL A 130 16.10 23.36 3.54
C VAL A 130 14.62 23.23 3.23
N SER A 131 13.74 23.56 4.18
CA SER A 131 12.29 23.57 3.95
C SER A 131 11.90 24.56 2.85
N ALA A 132 12.47 25.77 2.84
CA ALA A 132 12.23 26.78 1.82
C ALA A 132 12.75 26.34 0.44
N GLN A 133 13.89 25.65 0.37
CA GLN A 133 14.40 25.06 -0.88
C GLN A 133 13.50 23.93 -1.38
N GLN A 134 13.05 23.02 -0.51
CA GLN A 134 12.12 21.96 -0.88
C GLN A 134 10.80 22.50 -1.40
N GLU A 135 10.29 23.59 -0.80
CA GLU A 135 9.07 24.24 -1.26
C GLU A 135 9.23 24.88 -2.65
N LYS A 136 10.39 25.51 -2.91
CA LYS A 136 10.74 25.99 -4.25
C LYS A 136 10.81 24.87 -5.29
N TYR A 137 11.47 23.75 -4.98
CA TYR A 137 11.53 22.60 -5.89
C TYR A 137 10.14 22.01 -6.15
N ARG A 138 9.27 21.94 -5.13
CA ARG A 138 7.88 21.49 -5.31
C ARG A 138 7.07 22.46 -6.16
N GLU A 139 7.30 23.76 -6.03
CA GLU A 139 6.61 24.77 -6.84
C GLU A 139 7.09 24.78 -8.29
N GLU A 140 8.39 24.60 -8.52
CA GLU A 140 8.97 24.44 -9.86
C GLU A 140 8.47 23.14 -10.53
N ALA A 141 8.49 22.01 -9.83
CA ALA A 141 7.93 20.75 -10.35
C ALA A 141 6.43 20.85 -10.65
N ARG A 142 5.65 21.61 -9.86
CA ARG A 142 4.24 21.88 -10.16
C ARG A 142 4.06 22.74 -11.40
N LYS A 143 4.93 23.73 -11.63
CA LYS A 143 4.88 24.57 -12.83
C LYS A 143 5.27 23.78 -14.07
N GLU A 144 6.26 22.91 -13.97
CA GLU A 144 6.71 22.03 -15.05
C GLU A 144 5.60 21.01 -15.42
N MET A 145 5.05 20.30 -14.43
CA MET A 145 3.93 19.38 -14.69
C MET A 145 2.66 20.09 -15.20
N ALA A 146 2.42 21.33 -14.78
CA ALA A 146 1.31 22.12 -15.32
C ALA A 146 1.54 22.52 -16.79
N ALA A 147 2.77 22.88 -17.14
CA ALA A 147 3.15 23.21 -18.52
C ALA A 147 3.08 21.99 -19.44
N GLU A 148 3.60 20.83 -19.01
CA GLU A 148 3.52 19.57 -19.74
C GLU A 148 2.06 19.13 -19.94
N ARG A 149 1.23 19.27 -18.91
CA ARG A 149 -0.21 18.97 -19.01
C ARG A 149 -0.92 19.89 -19.99
N GLU A 150 -0.58 21.17 -20.01
CA GLU A 150 -1.16 22.13 -20.95
C GLU A 150 -0.72 21.85 -22.40
N GLU A 151 0.52 21.42 -22.59
CA GLU A 151 1.04 20.99 -23.89
C GLU A 151 0.37 19.70 -24.39
N MET A 152 0.18 18.70 -23.52
CA MET A 152 -0.60 17.50 -23.83
C MET A 152 -2.04 17.82 -24.21
N ILE A 153 -2.72 18.71 -23.46
CA ILE A 153 -4.08 19.14 -23.78
C ILE A 153 -4.13 19.83 -25.16
N LYS A 154 -3.09 20.59 -25.51
CA LYS A 154 -2.99 21.28 -26.80
C LYS A 154 -2.75 20.30 -27.94
N GLN A 155 -1.92 19.28 -27.75
CA GLN A 155 -1.73 18.19 -28.73
C GLN A 155 -3.02 17.37 -28.91
N ALA A 156 -3.66 16.97 -27.81
CA ALA A 156 -4.91 16.22 -27.85
C ALA A 156 -6.02 16.98 -28.58
N LYS A 157 -6.15 18.31 -28.38
CA LYS A 157 -7.10 19.14 -29.13
C LYS A 157 -6.78 19.20 -30.62
N LYS A 158 -5.49 19.29 -30.97
CA LYS A 158 -5.03 19.33 -32.37
C LYS A 158 -5.31 18.00 -33.08
N GLU A 159 -5.13 16.88 -32.40
CA GLU A 159 -5.48 15.54 -32.91
C GLU A 159 -6.99 15.38 -33.03
N GLN A 160 -7.76 15.84 -32.02
CA GLN A 160 -9.21 15.80 -32.06
C GLN A 160 -9.79 16.63 -33.22
N GLU A 161 -9.23 17.81 -33.49
CA GLU A 161 -9.56 18.62 -34.66
C GLU A 161 -9.17 17.92 -35.98
N ALA A 162 -8.00 17.27 -36.03
CA ALA A 162 -7.57 16.52 -37.22
C ALA A 162 -8.52 15.34 -37.52
N ILE A 163 -8.92 14.58 -36.50
CA ILE A 163 -9.87 13.46 -36.62
C ILE A 163 -11.23 13.97 -37.10
N LEU A 164 -11.73 15.08 -36.55
CA LEU A 164 -13.01 15.68 -36.99
C LEU A 164 -12.96 16.13 -38.45
N LEU A 165 -11.82 16.67 -38.89
CA LEU A 165 -11.63 17.17 -40.25
C LEU A 165 -11.46 16.01 -41.26
N GLU A 166 -10.81 14.92 -40.86
CA GLU A 166 -10.74 13.65 -41.61
C GLU A 166 -12.15 13.04 -41.74
N ALA A 167 -12.89 12.94 -40.63
CA ALA A 167 -14.25 12.40 -40.62
C ALA A 167 -15.21 13.24 -41.48
N GLN A 168 -15.08 14.57 -41.49
CA GLN A 168 -15.84 15.46 -42.39
C GLN A 168 -15.51 15.20 -43.87
N LYS A 169 -14.23 15.02 -44.22
CA LYS A 169 -13.84 14.69 -45.60
C LYS A 169 -14.36 13.33 -46.04
N GLU A 170 -14.36 12.34 -45.16
CA GLU A 170 -14.91 11.01 -45.48
C GLU A 170 -16.43 11.06 -45.62
N THR A 171 -17.14 11.80 -44.75
CA THR A 171 -18.59 11.98 -44.90
C THR A 171 -18.96 12.76 -46.15
N GLU A 172 -18.19 13.78 -46.57
CA GLU A 172 -18.39 14.44 -47.85
C GLU A 172 -18.15 13.50 -49.04
N LYS A 173 -17.09 12.68 -49.01
CA LYS A 173 -16.83 11.67 -50.04
C LYS A 173 -17.98 10.67 -50.13
N LEU A 174 -18.48 10.18 -48.99
CA LEU A 174 -19.60 9.26 -48.93
C LEU A 174 -20.88 9.92 -49.48
N ALA A 175 -21.15 11.18 -49.13
CA ALA A 175 -22.31 11.92 -49.61
C ALA A 175 -22.27 12.12 -51.14
N ILE A 176 -21.09 12.41 -51.71
CA ILE A 176 -20.88 12.51 -53.15
C ILE A 176 -21.11 11.15 -53.83
N GLN A 177 -20.61 10.07 -53.23
CA GLN A 177 -20.78 8.71 -53.75
C GLN A 177 -22.25 8.28 -53.74
N VAL A 178 -22.96 8.53 -52.64
CA VAL A 178 -24.40 8.26 -52.53
C VAL A 178 -25.21 9.09 -53.53
N GLN A 179 -24.86 10.36 -53.75
CA GLN A 179 -25.52 11.17 -54.80
C GLN A 179 -25.26 10.62 -56.20
N LYS A 180 -24.07 10.09 -56.46
CA LYS A 180 -23.73 9.48 -57.76
C LYS A 180 -24.51 8.19 -57.97
N GLU A 181 -24.49 7.29 -56.98
CA GLU A 181 -25.23 6.03 -57.01
C GLU A 181 -26.75 6.25 -57.12
N TYR A 182 -27.28 7.29 -56.45
CA TYR A 182 -28.68 7.67 -56.57
C TYR A 182 -29.03 8.18 -57.98
N LYS A 183 -28.17 8.99 -58.60
CA LYS A 183 -28.36 9.44 -59.99
C LYS A 183 -28.27 8.28 -60.98
N ASP A 184 -27.31 7.38 -60.80
CA ASP A 184 -27.13 6.20 -61.66
C ASP A 184 -28.31 5.22 -61.50
N ALA A 185 -28.84 5.05 -60.29
CA ALA A 185 -30.03 4.24 -60.03
C ALA A 185 -31.31 4.85 -60.66
N MET A 186 -31.47 6.18 -60.60
CA MET A 186 -32.57 6.87 -61.27
C MET A 186 -32.46 6.77 -62.79
N ALA A 187 -31.26 6.89 -63.36
CA ALA A 187 -31.04 6.71 -64.80
C ALA A 187 -31.36 5.28 -65.26
N ARG A 188 -30.97 4.25 -64.48
CA ARG A 188 -31.35 2.85 -64.76
C ARG A 188 -32.86 2.62 -64.67
N LYS A 189 -33.54 3.26 -63.72
CA LYS A 189 -35.00 3.20 -63.60
C LYS A 189 -35.68 3.80 -64.83
N ASP A 190 -35.21 4.95 -65.30
CA ASP A 190 -35.76 5.61 -66.48
C ASP A 190 -35.52 4.77 -67.75
N GLN A 191 -34.34 4.15 -67.89
CA GLN A 191 -34.04 3.21 -68.96
C GLN A 191 -34.97 1.98 -68.95
N MET A 192 -35.20 1.37 -67.79
CA MET A 192 -36.14 0.24 -67.66
C MET A 192 -37.59 0.64 -67.99
N LEU A 193 -37.99 1.88 -67.69
CA LEU A 193 -39.31 2.39 -68.06
C LEU A 193 -39.45 2.60 -69.57
N GLU A 194 -38.41 3.08 -70.26
CA GLU A 194 -38.39 3.17 -71.72
C GLU A 194 -38.43 1.78 -72.38
N GLU A 195 -37.63 0.83 -71.89
CA GLU A 195 -37.62 -0.56 -72.39
C GLU A 195 -38.98 -1.23 -72.18
N ALA A 196 -39.63 -1.01 -71.03
CA ALA A 196 -40.98 -1.50 -70.76
C ALA A 196 -42.03 -0.88 -71.69
N GLN A 197 -41.94 0.42 -71.99
CA GLN A 197 -42.84 1.08 -72.94
C GLN A 197 -42.64 0.59 -74.38
N GLN A 198 -41.41 0.34 -74.79
CA GLN A 198 -41.09 -0.24 -76.10
C GLN A 198 -41.62 -1.69 -76.21
N ALA A 199 -41.49 -2.49 -75.14
CA ALA A 199 -42.06 -3.84 -75.10
C ALA A 199 -43.60 -3.83 -75.11
N GLU A 200 -44.25 -2.85 -74.46
CA GLU A 200 -45.71 -2.68 -74.50
C GLU A 200 -46.20 -2.24 -75.89
N ALA A 201 -45.46 -1.36 -76.57
CA ALA A 201 -45.75 -0.97 -77.94
C ALA A 201 -45.60 -2.14 -78.92
N PHE A 202 -44.53 -2.93 -78.79
CA PHE A 202 -44.28 -4.11 -79.61
C PHE A 202 -45.35 -5.20 -79.40
N THR A 203 -45.81 -5.42 -78.17
CA THR A 203 -46.86 -6.39 -77.87
C THR A 203 -48.23 -5.94 -78.39
N LYS A 204 -48.57 -4.65 -78.34
CA LYS A 204 -49.78 -4.11 -78.99
C LYS A 204 -49.75 -4.28 -80.50
N GLU A 205 -48.60 -4.04 -81.14
CA GLU A 205 -48.45 -4.20 -82.59
C GLU A 205 -48.51 -5.68 -83.02
N ALA A 206 -47.93 -6.57 -82.21
CA ALA A 206 -48.01 -8.03 -82.41
C ALA A 206 -49.46 -8.57 -82.23
N MET A 207 -50.22 -8.06 -81.26
CA MET A 207 -51.62 -8.43 -81.09
C MET A 207 -52.49 -7.92 -82.24
N ALA A 208 -52.27 -6.68 -82.72
CA ALA A 208 -52.99 -6.14 -83.87
C ALA A 208 -52.73 -6.95 -85.16
N LYS A 209 -51.49 -7.41 -85.37
CA LYS A 209 -51.15 -8.32 -86.49
C LYS A 209 -51.80 -9.70 -86.35
N LYS A 210 -51.90 -10.23 -85.12
CA LYS A 210 -52.57 -11.50 -84.85
C LYS A 210 -54.08 -11.41 -85.11
N GLU A 211 -54.73 -10.34 -84.68
CA GLU A 211 -56.17 -10.12 -84.96
C GLU A 211 -56.45 -9.93 -86.45
N ALA A 212 -55.54 -9.30 -87.21
CA ALA A 212 -55.65 -9.20 -88.67
C ALA A 212 -55.53 -10.56 -89.37
N LEU A 213 -54.57 -11.40 -88.93
CA LEU A 213 -54.35 -12.75 -89.46
C LEU A 213 -55.49 -13.72 -89.11
N ASP A 214 -56.05 -13.62 -87.90
CA ASP A 214 -57.19 -14.44 -87.48
C ASP A 214 -58.46 -14.09 -88.30
N LYS A 215 -58.61 -12.82 -88.71
CA LYS A 215 -59.71 -12.38 -89.58
C LYS A 215 -59.55 -12.89 -91.03
N GLU A 216 -58.33 -12.85 -91.56
CA GLU A 216 -58.00 -13.40 -92.88
C GLU A 216 -58.15 -14.93 -92.91
N SER A 217 -57.77 -15.63 -91.84
CA SER A 217 -57.97 -17.08 -91.71
C SER A 217 -59.45 -17.47 -91.65
N GLN A 218 -60.31 -16.67 -91.01
CA GLN A 218 -61.75 -16.90 -90.97
C GLN A 218 -62.43 -16.67 -92.33
N GLU A 219 -61.96 -15.69 -93.11
CA GLU A 219 -62.46 -15.43 -94.47
C GLU A 219 -62.04 -16.54 -95.46
N VAL A 220 -60.81 -17.05 -95.33
CA VAL A 220 -60.33 -18.20 -96.12
C VAL A 220 -61.08 -19.49 -95.76
N GLN A 221 -61.41 -19.70 -94.48
CA GLN A 221 -62.18 -20.87 -94.04
C GLN A 221 -63.63 -20.83 -94.54
N ALA A 222 -64.27 -19.65 -94.52
CA ALA A 222 -65.61 -19.47 -95.09
C ALA A 222 -65.66 -19.68 -96.62
N SER A 223 -64.60 -19.30 -97.33
CA SER A 223 -64.41 -19.56 -98.77
C SER A 223 -64.21 -21.06 -99.07
N LEU A 224 -63.48 -21.77 -98.21
CA LEU A 224 -63.23 -23.21 -98.31
C LEU A 224 -64.49 -24.05 -98.05
N ASP A 225 -65.34 -23.60 -97.13
CA ASP A 225 -66.60 -24.29 -96.81
C ASP A 225 -67.69 -24.00 -97.86
N ALA A 226 -67.65 -22.84 -98.53
CA ALA A 226 -68.48 -22.56 -99.71
C ALA A 226 -68.07 -23.39 -100.94
N MET A 227 -66.76 -23.55 -101.22
CA MET A 227 -66.28 -24.38 -102.33
C MET A 227 -66.58 -25.87 -102.14
N LYS A 228 -66.62 -26.38 -100.91
CA LYS A 228 -66.96 -27.79 -100.64
C LYS A 228 -68.45 -28.10 -100.85
N ALA A 229 -69.33 -27.13 -100.61
CA ALA A 229 -70.75 -27.27 -100.90
C ALA A 229 -71.05 -27.26 -102.42
N ASP A 230 -70.29 -26.48 -103.19
CA ASP A 230 -70.42 -26.41 -104.66
C ASP A 230 -69.75 -27.60 -105.38
N TYR A 231 -68.70 -28.20 -104.79
CA TYR A 231 -67.99 -29.37 -105.34
C TYR A 231 -68.82 -30.66 -105.30
N ASP A 232 -69.63 -30.88 -104.26
CA ASP A 232 -70.48 -32.07 -104.13
C ASP A 232 -71.77 -31.99 -104.97
N ALA A 233 -72.20 -30.78 -105.37
CA ALA A 233 -73.31 -30.57 -106.31
C ALA A 233 -72.89 -30.72 -107.78
N ALA A 234 -71.68 -30.28 -108.15
CA ALA A 234 -71.17 -30.32 -109.52
C ALA A 234 -70.74 -31.74 -109.99
N ARG A 235 -70.37 -32.62 -109.05
CA ARG A 235 -69.92 -34.00 -109.35
C ARG A 235 -71.01 -34.91 -109.94
N LYS A 236 -72.30 -34.57 -109.79
CA LYS A 236 -73.43 -35.34 -110.34
C LYS A 236 -73.93 -34.86 -111.71
N GLN A 237 -73.42 -33.73 -112.23
CA GLN A 237 -73.79 -33.20 -113.56
C GLN A 237 -72.65 -33.27 -114.59
N LEU A 238 -71.40 -33.47 -114.14
CA LEU A 238 -70.18 -33.48 -114.98
C LEU A 238 -69.73 -34.88 -115.48
N GLU A 239 -70.66 -35.82 -115.65
CA GLU A 239 -70.44 -37.08 -116.39
C GLU A 239 -71.21 -37.13 -117.73
N ALA A 240 -71.94 -36.06 -118.09
CA ALA A 240 -72.75 -35.99 -119.32
C ALA A 240 -72.38 -34.85 -120.29
N GLU A 241 -71.47 -33.94 -119.94
CA GLU A 241 -71.04 -32.83 -120.82
C GLU A 241 -69.50 -32.80 -120.99
N ALA A 242 -68.96 -33.95 -121.39
CA ALA A 242 -67.69 -33.97 -122.08
C ALA A 242 -67.87 -33.36 -123.49
N GLU A 243 -66.83 -32.66 -123.96
CA GLU A 243 -66.47 -32.44 -125.38
C GLU A 243 -66.75 -31.10 -126.10
N GLU A 244 -67.08 -29.98 -125.45
CA GLU A 244 -67.19 -28.72 -126.24
C GLU A 244 -66.74 -27.42 -125.59
N THR A 245 -65.60 -27.35 -124.88
CA THR A 245 -64.99 -26.02 -124.58
C THR A 245 -63.51 -26.01 -124.23
N THR A 246 -62.72 -26.85 -124.88
CA THR A 246 -61.25 -26.78 -124.89
C THR A 246 -60.72 -25.59 -125.71
N ARG A 247 -61.15 -24.33 -125.45
CA ARG A 247 -60.66 -23.22 -126.27
C ARG A 247 -60.54 -21.82 -125.68
N GLN A 248 -60.83 -21.59 -124.40
CA GLN A 248 -60.58 -20.28 -123.81
C GLN A 248 -59.95 -20.41 -122.43
N LYS A 249 -58.78 -19.75 -122.30
CA LYS A 249 -58.12 -19.32 -121.04
C LYS A 249 -56.92 -20.13 -120.55
N LEU A 250 -56.09 -20.57 -121.50
CA LEU A 250 -54.64 -20.35 -121.43
C LEU A 250 -54.35 -18.86 -121.71
N LYS A 251 -54.41 -17.97 -120.71
CA LYS A 251 -53.93 -16.58 -120.91
C LYS A 251 -53.43 -15.78 -119.71
N GLU A 252 -53.25 -16.36 -118.52
CA GLU A 252 -52.74 -15.61 -117.35
C GLU A 252 -51.71 -16.43 -116.55
N GLY A 253 -50.61 -16.80 -117.22
CA GLY A 253 -49.55 -17.63 -116.63
C GLY A 253 -48.14 -17.04 -116.68
N GLU A 254 -47.97 -15.75 -117.01
CA GLU A 254 -46.64 -15.17 -117.28
C GLU A 254 -46.25 -13.92 -116.46
N GLU A 255 -47.08 -13.41 -115.54
CA GLU A 255 -46.71 -12.22 -114.74
C GLU A 255 -46.20 -12.52 -113.31
N SER A 256 -46.24 -13.78 -112.84
CA SER A 256 -45.89 -14.13 -111.45
C SER A 256 -44.38 -14.33 -111.16
N LYS A 257 -43.51 -14.31 -112.17
CA LYS A 257 -42.06 -14.60 -111.98
C LYS A 257 -41.17 -13.37 -111.81
N ALA A 258 -41.67 -12.15 -112.04
CA ALA A 258 -40.86 -10.92 -111.92
C ALA A 258 -40.92 -10.26 -110.52
N ALA A 259 -41.99 -10.47 -109.74
CA ALA A 259 -42.15 -9.87 -108.41
C ALA A 259 -41.33 -10.58 -107.31
N ALA A 260 -41.15 -11.89 -107.41
CA ALA A 260 -40.46 -12.70 -106.39
C ALA A 260 -38.93 -12.47 -106.31
N ILE A 261 -38.32 -11.87 -107.34
CA ILE A 261 -36.87 -11.60 -107.36
C ILE A 261 -36.54 -10.25 -106.69
N ALA A 262 -37.43 -9.26 -106.74
CA ALA A 262 -37.22 -7.95 -106.11
C ALA A 262 -37.41 -7.99 -104.58
N GLU A 263 -38.30 -8.84 -104.07
CA GLU A 263 -38.56 -8.99 -102.64
C GLU A 263 -37.44 -9.76 -101.91
N GLY A 264 -36.78 -10.69 -102.60
CA GLY A 264 -35.65 -11.46 -102.06
C GLY A 264 -34.34 -10.69 -101.90
N GLU A 265 -34.11 -9.63 -102.68
CA GLU A 265 -32.91 -8.78 -102.55
C GLU A 265 -33.05 -7.73 -101.45
N ALA A 266 -34.27 -7.21 -101.21
CA ALA A 266 -34.56 -6.31 -100.09
C ALA A 266 -34.42 -7.01 -98.72
N ALA A 267 -34.87 -8.27 -98.61
CA ALA A 267 -34.75 -9.06 -97.38
C ALA A 267 -33.28 -9.39 -97.02
N LYS A 268 -32.41 -9.61 -98.03
CA LYS A 268 -30.98 -9.83 -97.79
C LYS A 268 -30.25 -8.56 -97.34
N ALA A 269 -30.61 -7.39 -97.88
CA ALA A 269 -30.04 -6.12 -97.44
C ALA A 269 -30.46 -5.77 -95.99
N ALA A 270 -31.72 -6.04 -95.62
CA ALA A 270 -32.22 -5.85 -94.25
C ALA A 270 -31.51 -6.79 -93.25
N ALA A 271 -31.33 -8.07 -93.59
CA ALA A 271 -30.64 -9.02 -92.72
C ALA A 271 -29.15 -8.69 -92.50
N ILE A 272 -28.47 -8.11 -93.51
CA ILE A 272 -27.07 -7.66 -93.38
C ILE A 272 -26.97 -6.41 -92.49
N ALA A 273 -27.92 -5.47 -92.61
CA ALA A 273 -27.98 -4.29 -91.75
C ALA A 273 -28.26 -4.66 -90.28
N GLU A 274 -29.17 -5.59 -90.04
CA GLU A 274 -29.49 -6.10 -88.70
C GLU A 274 -28.31 -6.84 -88.07
N ALA A 275 -27.58 -7.66 -88.85
CA ALA A 275 -26.37 -8.33 -88.38
C ALA A 275 -25.22 -7.34 -88.03
N GLN A 276 -25.09 -6.25 -88.78
CA GLN A 276 -24.11 -5.20 -88.48
C GLN A 276 -24.48 -4.40 -87.21
N GLN A 277 -25.77 -4.16 -86.99
CA GLN A 277 -26.26 -3.49 -85.79
C GLN A 277 -26.07 -4.35 -84.54
N ILE A 278 -26.36 -5.66 -84.61
CA ILE A 278 -26.10 -6.60 -83.52
C ILE A 278 -24.60 -6.67 -83.17
N MET A 279 -23.70 -6.64 -84.17
CA MET A 279 -22.26 -6.61 -83.90
C MET A 279 -21.82 -5.30 -83.22
N ALA A 280 -22.38 -4.15 -83.62
CA ALA A 280 -22.10 -2.87 -82.98
C ALA A 280 -22.60 -2.84 -81.52
N ASP A 281 -23.79 -3.40 -81.25
CA ASP A 281 -24.37 -3.47 -79.90
C ASP A 281 -23.56 -4.41 -79.00
N VAL A 282 -23.11 -5.57 -79.51
CA VAL A 282 -22.23 -6.49 -78.78
C VAL A 282 -20.88 -5.82 -78.44
N GLU A 283 -20.31 -5.04 -79.35
CA GLU A 283 -19.05 -4.34 -79.12
C GLU A 283 -19.20 -3.17 -78.13
N ALA A 284 -20.33 -2.46 -78.16
CA ALA A 284 -20.69 -1.45 -77.16
C ALA A 284 -20.88 -2.07 -75.76
N THR A 285 -21.59 -3.20 -75.68
CA THR A 285 -21.82 -3.93 -74.43
C THR A 285 -20.51 -4.44 -73.83
N LYS A 286 -19.59 -4.92 -74.68
CA LYS A 286 -18.25 -5.36 -74.26
C LYS A 286 -17.42 -4.20 -73.70
N LYS A 287 -17.44 -3.03 -74.35
CA LYS A 287 -16.76 -1.82 -73.82
C LYS A 287 -17.36 -1.37 -72.49
N GLN A 288 -18.67 -1.46 -72.32
CA GLN A 288 -19.32 -1.12 -71.06
C GLN A 288 -18.91 -2.10 -69.95
N ALA A 289 -18.96 -3.40 -70.21
CA ALA A 289 -18.52 -4.44 -69.28
C ALA A 289 -17.04 -4.30 -68.89
N ASP A 290 -16.16 -3.99 -69.85
CA ASP A 290 -14.73 -3.75 -69.58
C ASP A 290 -14.52 -2.50 -68.70
N SER A 291 -15.33 -1.46 -68.87
CA SER A 291 -15.25 -0.24 -68.04
C SER A 291 -15.79 -0.44 -66.62
N GLU A 292 -16.86 -1.23 -66.47
CA GLU A 292 -17.40 -1.63 -65.16
C GLU A 292 -16.40 -2.54 -64.43
N MET A 293 -15.77 -3.50 -65.13
CA MET A 293 -14.76 -4.36 -64.54
C MET A 293 -13.53 -3.58 -64.08
N GLN A 294 -13.07 -2.58 -64.85
CA GLN A 294 -11.99 -1.69 -64.42
C GLN A 294 -12.37 -0.83 -63.20
N ALA A 295 -13.63 -0.41 -63.09
CA ALA A 295 -14.11 0.30 -61.90
C ALA A 295 -14.07 -0.60 -60.65
N TYR A 296 -14.49 -1.86 -60.76
CA TYR A 296 -14.41 -2.84 -59.68
C TYR A 296 -12.97 -3.16 -59.28
N VAL A 297 -12.05 -3.27 -60.25
CA VAL A 297 -10.62 -3.47 -59.96
C VAL A 297 -10.03 -2.27 -59.20
N LYS A 298 -10.37 -1.04 -59.59
CA LYS A 298 -9.94 0.16 -58.86
C LYS A 298 -10.49 0.22 -57.44
N GLN A 299 -11.77 -0.13 -57.27
CA GLN A 299 -12.40 -0.14 -55.95
C GLN A 299 -11.79 -1.23 -55.05
N ALA A 300 -11.49 -2.41 -55.60
CA ALA A 300 -10.80 -3.47 -54.87
C ALA A 300 -9.37 -3.06 -54.48
N GLN A 301 -8.65 -2.33 -55.34
CA GLN A 301 -7.33 -1.79 -55.01
C GLN A 301 -7.38 -0.76 -53.88
N GLN A 302 -8.39 0.13 -53.86
CA GLN A 302 -8.59 1.09 -52.78
C GLN A 302 -8.90 0.41 -51.44
N ILE A 303 -9.76 -0.62 -51.45
CA ILE A 303 -10.07 -1.41 -50.26
C ILE A 303 -8.82 -2.13 -49.73
N MET A 304 -7.94 -2.63 -50.61
CA MET A 304 -6.68 -3.24 -50.19
C MET A 304 -5.71 -2.21 -49.60
N GLU A 305 -5.58 -1.01 -50.17
CA GLU A 305 -4.77 0.07 -49.58
C GLU A 305 -5.29 0.52 -48.21
N GLU A 306 -6.61 0.63 -48.04
CA GLU A 306 -7.23 0.95 -46.74
C GLU A 306 -7.03 -0.18 -45.71
N ALA A 307 -7.13 -1.44 -46.14
CA ALA A 307 -6.85 -2.59 -45.29
C ALA A 307 -5.38 -2.64 -44.86
N GLU A 308 -4.43 -2.32 -45.76
CA GLU A 308 -3.01 -2.21 -45.42
C GLU A 308 -2.73 -1.07 -44.43
N LYS A 309 -3.37 0.09 -44.59
CA LYS A 309 -3.28 1.21 -43.63
C LYS A 309 -3.85 0.84 -42.27
N ALA A 310 -5.01 0.18 -42.23
CA ALA A 310 -5.62 -0.28 -40.98
C ALA A 310 -4.75 -1.33 -40.28
N GLN A 311 -4.11 -2.21 -41.04
CA GLN A 311 -3.15 -3.20 -40.54
C GLN A 311 -1.89 -2.51 -39.98
N ALA A 312 -1.38 -1.47 -40.63
CA ALA A 312 -0.25 -0.68 -40.14
C ALA A 312 -0.59 0.05 -38.83
N GLN A 313 -1.75 0.71 -38.74
CA GLN A 313 -2.24 1.36 -37.51
C GLN A 313 -2.45 0.36 -36.38
N LYS A 314 -2.95 -0.85 -36.68
CA LYS A 314 -3.06 -1.92 -35.70
C LYS A 314 -1.69 -2.34 -35.15
N ASN A 315 -0.68 -2.45 -36.01
CA ASN A 315 0.68 -2.80 -35.58
C ASN A 315 1.30 -1.70 -34.72
N GLU A 316 1.06 -0.43 -35.05
CA GLU A 316 1.49 0.72 -34.24
C GLU A 316 0.84 0.72 -32.85
N LEU A 317 -0.47 0.47 -32.77
CA LEU A 317 -1.18 0.31 -31.49
C LEU A 317 -0.65 -0.88 -30.66
N ILE A 318 -0.22 -1.97 -31.30
CA ILE A 318 0.39 -3.11 -30.61
C ILE A 318 1.77 -2.73 -30.03
N GLU A 319 2.59 -1.97 -30.76
CA GLU A 319 3.86 -1.46 -30.24
C GLU A 319 3.65 -0.48 -29.08
N ASP A 320 2.69 0.44 -29.19
CA ASP A 320 2.38 1.38 -28.11
C ASP A 320 1.84 0.66 -26.87
N THR A 321 1.02 -0.38 -27.05
CA THR A 321 0.56 -1.23 -25.94
C THR A 321 1.74 -1.94 -25.26
N LYS A 322 2.72 -2.43 -26.03
CA LYS A 322 3.95 -3.01 -25.47
C LYS A 322 4.76 -1.98 -24.68
N ARG A 323 4.94 -0.77 -25.21
CA ARG A 323 5.66 0.31 -24.50
C ARG A 323 4.95 0.70 -23.20
N MET A 324 3.62 0.79 -23.21
CA MET A 324 2.86 1.05 -22.00
C MET A 324 2.98 -0.09 -20.99
N GLN A 325 3.00 -1.34 -21.46
CA GLN A 325 3.19 -2.51 -20.61
C GLN A 325 4.58 -2.51 -19.95
N GLU A 326 5.64 -2.25 -20.74
CA GLU A 326 7.01 -2.13 -20.24
C GLU A 326 7.15 -0.99 -19.22
N ALA A 327 6.51 0.16 -19.47
CA ALA A 327 6.47 1.27 -18.52
C ALA A 327 5.69 0.91 -17.24
N LEU A 328 4.62 0.11 -17.35
CA LEU A 328 3.85 -0.36 -16.20
C LEU A 328 4.69 -1.32 -15.34
N ASP A 329 5.43 -2.22 -15.98
CA ASP A 329 6.32 -3.18 -15.31
C ASP A 329 7.49 -2.45 -14.62
N GLU A 330 8.04 -1.40 -15.24
CA GLU A 330 9.07 -0.54 -14.63
C GLU A 330 8.53 0.21 -13.40
N VAL A 331 7.31 0.74 -13.48
CA VAL A 331 6.62 1.36 -12.33
C VAL A 331 6.35 0.34 -11.23
N GLN A 332 5.89 -0.88 -11.57
CA GLN A 332 5.70 -1.95 -10.58
C GLN A 332 7.00 -2.33 -9.88
N HIS A 333 8.09 -2.47 -10.63
CA HIS A 333 9.41 -2.77 -10.08
C HIS A 333 9.91 -1.65 -9.14
N SER A 334 9.66 -0.38 -9.50
CA SER A 334 9.97 0.75 -8.62
C SER A 334 9.15 0.72 -7.32
N TYR A 335 7.88 0.31 -7.37
CA TYR A 335 7.03 0.15 -6.19
C TYR A 335 7.49 -0.99 -5.28
N GLU A 336 7.90 -2.12 -5.85
CA GLU A 336 8.48 -3.24 -5.11
C GLU A 336 9.77 -2.83 -4.40
N THR A 337 10.63 -2.08 -5.09
CA THR A 337 11.88 -1.56 -4.51
C THR A 337 11.60 -0.63 -3.33
N VAL A 338 10.66 0.31 -3.48
CA VAL A 338 10.25 1.22 -2.41
C VAL A 338 9.58 0.47 -1.25
N ALA A 339 8.79 -0.58 -1.53
CA ALA A 339 8.20 -1.41 -0.49
C ALA A 339 9.26 -2.16 0.32
N GLN A 340 10.31 -2.66 -0.35
CA GLN A 340 11.43 -3.35 0.26
C GLN A 340 12.31 -2.40 1.09
N GLU A 341 12.56 -1.18 0.60
CA GLU A 341 13.21 -0.12 1.37
C GLU A 341 12.41 0.26 2.61
N LYS A 342 11.08 0.36 2.49
CA LYS A 342 10.20 0.61 3.63
C LYS A 342 10.28 -0.50 4.67
N GLU A 343 10.24 -1.77 4.25
CA GLU A 343 10.39 -2.92 5.15
C GLU A 343 11.75 -2.90 5.87
N ASN A 344 12.82 -2.59 5.14
CA ASN A 344 14.16 -2.44 5.73
C ASN A 344 14.22 -1.31 6.77
N LEU A 345 13.63 -0.15 6.48
CA LEU A 345 13.55 0.97 7.42
C LEU A 345 12.69 0.64 8.65
N GLU A 346 11.58 -0.07 8.47
CA GLU A 346 10.74 -0.52 9.59
C GLU A 346 11.51 -1.50 10.50
N ASN A 347 12.28 -2.41 9.92
CA ASN A 347 13.16 -3.32 10.66
C ASN A 347 14.29 -2.58 11.39
N GLU A 348 14.89 -1.56 10.77
CA GLU A 348 15.92 -0.73 11.38
C GLU A 348 15.36 0.11 12.54
N ILE A 349 14.17 0.68 12.39
CA ILE A 349 13.44 1.38 13.46
C ILE A 349 13.10 0.42 14.60
N ALA A 350 12.66 -0.81 14.31
CA ALA A 350 12.37 -1.81 15.32
C ALA A 350 13.64 -2.21 16.09
N SER A 351 14.76 -2.40 15.39
CA SER A 351 16.08 -2.66 16.00
C SER A 351 16.52 -1.50 16.90
N MET A 352 16.44 -0.25 16.43
CA MET A 352 16.78 0.93 17.23
C MET A 352 15.90 1.07 18.47
N ARG A 353 14.59 0.77 18.37
CA ARG A 353 13.69 0.77 19.53
C ARG A 353 14.05 -0.30 20.55
N SER A 354 14.42 -1.50 20.09
CA SER A 354 14.88 -2.58 20.97
C SER A 354 16.16 -2.18 21.70
N ALA A 355 17.13 -1.61 20.98
CA ALA A 355 18.39 -1.13 21.56
C ALA A 355 18.15 0.01 22.58
N ALA A 356 17.27 0.96 22.27
CA ALA A 356 16.92 2.05 23.17
C ALA A 356 16.18 1.57 24.44
N GLU A 357 15.31 0.56 24.33
CA GLU A 357 14.63 0.00 25.50
C GLU A 357 15.60 -0.83 26.37
N GLU A 358 16.57 -1.50 25.75
CA GLU A 358 17.65 -2.20 26.46
C GLU A 358 18.57 -1.23 27.19
N GLU A 359 18.99 -0.13 26.56
CA GLU A 359 19.77 0.95 27.17
C GLU A 359 19.00 1.60 28.33
N LYS A 360 17.71 1.89 28.14
CA LYS A 360 16.83 2.40 29.20
C LYS A 360 16.72 1.42 30.36
N SER A 361 16.61 0.11 30.10
CA SER A 361 16.60 -0.91 31.14
C SER A 361 17.93 -0.96 31.90
N GLN A 362 19.07 -0.82 31.21
CA GLN A 362 20.39 -0.75 31.83
C GLN A 362 20.54 0.49 32.71
N LEU A 363 20.13 1.67 32.22
CA LEU A 363 20.15 2.93 32.98
C LEU A 363 19.22 2.87 34.20
N GLN A 364 18.05 2.23 34.08
CA GLN A 364 17.15 2.01 35.22
C GLN A 364 17.76 1.06 36.26
N ALA A 365 18.43 0.00 35.81
CA ALA A 365 19.13 -0.92 36.71
C ALA A 365 20.31 -0.24 37.41
N GLU A 366 21.08 0.59 36.70
CA GLU A 366 22.19 1.37 37.26
C GLU A 366 21.69 2.43 38.24
N ALA A 367 20.65 3.18 37.88
CA ALA A 367 20.02 4.15 38.78
C ALA A 367 19.51 3.49 40.07
N LYS A 368 18.87 2.32 39.95
CA LYS A 368 18.46 1.54 41.12
C LYS A 368 19.65 1.10 41.96
N ARG A 369 20.73 0.63 41.33
CA ARG A 369 21.97 0.24 42.03
C ARG A 369 22.56 1.41 42.82
N LEU A 370 22.61 2.59 42.23
CA LEU A 370 23.10 3.81 42.89
C LEU A 370 22.21 4.24 44.05
N ILE A 371 20.88 4.12 43.92
CA ILE A 371 19.94 4.37 45.01
C ILE A 371 20.20 3.39 46.16
N ASP A 372 20.28 2.09 45.88
CA ASP A 372 20.52 1.05 46.88
C ASP A 372 21.89 1.25 47.58
N GLU A 373 22.94 1.61 46.83
CA GLU A 373 24.26 1.96 47.37
C GLU A 373 24.21 3.20 48.28
N THR A 374 23.46 4.24 47.88
CA THR A 374 23.32 5.48 48.65
C THR A 374 22.52 5.24 49.93
N GLU A 375 21.46 4.43 49.87
CA GLU A 375 20.68 4.04 51.04
C GLU A 375 21.49 3.18 52.01
N ALA A 376 22.29 2.25 51.49
CA ALA A 376 23.21 1.45 52.30
C ALA A 376 24.28 2.32 52.99
N ALA A 377 24.88 3.27 52.26
CA ALA A 377 25.85 4.21 52.83
C ALA A 377 25.20 5.10 53.90
N LYS A 378 23.98 5.60 53.67
CA LYS A 378 23.21 6.36 54.66
C LYS A 378 22.90 5.52 55.90
N ALA A 379 22.53 4.25 55.73
CA ALA A 379 22.27 3.35 56.84
C ALA A 379 23.54 3.08 57.67
N GLN A 380 24.69 2.90 57.01
CA GLN A 380 25.99 2.78 57.69
C GLN A 380 26.33 4.04 58.48
N LEU A 381 26.20 5.23 57.88
CA LEU A 381 26.46 6.50 58.57
C LEU A 381 25.53 6.70 59.78
N LEU A 382 24.25 6.32 59.66
CA LEU A 382 23.31 6.37 60.79
C LEU A 382 23.69 5.38 61.89
N GLN A 383 24.14 4.18 61.54
CA GLN A 383 24.59 3.19 62.51
C GLN A 383 25.87 3.64 63.23
N GLU A 384 26.81 4.24 62.51
CA GLU A 384 28.03 4.83 63.09
C GLU A 384 27.70 6.01 64.00
N ALA A 385 26.82 6.91 63.58
CA ALA A 385 26.33 8.01 64.40
C ALA A 385 25.63 7.52 65.68
N GLN A 386 24.84 6.44 65.59
CA GLN A 386 24.21 5.81 66.76
C GLN A 386 25.24 5.16 67.70
N LYS A 387 26.24 4.47 67.16
CA LYS A 387 27.34 3.89 67.96
C LYS A 387 28.13 4.98 68.67
N GLU A 388 28.46 6.05 67.97
CA GLU A 388 29.22 7.16 68.54
C GLU A 388 28.40 7.92 69.58
N SER A 389 27.11 8.18 69.32
CA SER A 389 26.19 8.73 70.32
C SER A 389 26.07 7.83 71.54
N GLY A 390 26.00 6.51 71.36
CA GLY A 390 26.01 5.54 72.46
C GLY A 390 27.32 5.54 73.26
N ARG A 391 28.47 5.69 72.58
CA ARG A 391 29.79 5.82 73.21
C ARG A 391 29.86 7.08 74.07
N ILE A 392 29.45 8.22 73.51
CA ILE A 392 29.41 9.51 74.21
C ILE A 392 28.50 9.44 75.44
N LEU A 393 27.31 8.83 75.32
CA LEU A 393 26.39 8.65 76.44
C LEU A 393 26.98 7.75 77.52
N SER A 394 27.60 6.63 77.15
CA SER A 394 28.24 5.72 78.10
C SER A 394 29.44 6.37 78.81
N GLU A 395 30.22 7.17 78.09
CA GLU A 395 31.34 7.93 78.66
C GLU A 395 30.83 9.00 79.62
N ALA A 396 29.78 9.75 79.25
CA ALA A 396 29.14 10.73 80.11
C ALA A 396 28.52 10.10 81.37
N GLU A 397 27.92 8.91 81.26
CA GLU A 397 27.40 8.16 82.41
C GLU A 397 28.51 7.65 83.33
N ALA A 398 29.62 7.16 82.77
CA ALA A 398 30.78 6.74 83.54
C ALA A 398 31.45 7.93 84.25
N GLU A 399 31.57 9.07 83.58
CA GLU A 399 32.06 10.33 84.14
C GLU A 399 31.15 10.78 85.31
N ARG A 400 29.83 10.75 85.10
CA ARG A 400 28.84 11.09 86.13
C ARG A 400 28.89 10.13 87.31
N ALA A 401 29.13 8.83 87.08
CA ALA A 401 29.30 7.85 88.15
C ALA A 401 30.57 8.13 88.97
N ARG A 402 31.70 8.45 88.31
CA ARG A 402 32.95 8.85 88.98
C ARG A 402 32.78 10.12 89.79
N LEU A 403 32.09 11.12 89.25
CA LEU A 403 31.78 12.38 89.95
C LEU A 403 30.88 12.13 91.18
N ASN A 404 29.88 11.25 91.05
CA ASN A 404 29.03 10.88 92.18
C ASN A 404 29.78 10.09 93.26
N GLU A 405 30.72 9.22 92.87
CA GLU A 405 31.54 8.46 93.81
C GLU A 405 32.56 9.36 94.52
N ALA A 406 33.20 10.28 93.81
CA ALA A 406 34.05 11.32 94.38
C ALA A 406 33.26 12.23 95.35
N ALA A 407 32.07 12.68 94.95
CA ALA A 407 31.20 13.48 95.81
C ALA A 407 30.74 12.72 97.07
N ASN A 408 30.47 11.42 96.96
CA ASN A 408 30.10 10.59 98.12
C ASN A 408 31.28 10.35 99.07
N GLN A 409 32.50 10.22 98.55
CA GLN A 409 33.72 10.14 99.36
C GLN A 409 34.02 11.47 100.08
N GLU A 410 33.78 12.59 99.40
CA GLU A 410 33.96 13.94 99.96
C GLU A 410 32.88 14.28 101.01
N VAL A 411 31.64 13.84 100.81
CA VAL A 411 30.54 13.94 101.80
C VAL A 411 30.82 13.05 103.03
N ALA A 412 31.47 11.91 102.87
CA ALA A 412 31.90 11.08 103.99
C ALA A 412 33.02 11.73 104.81
N ALA A 413 33.98 12.39 104.15
CA ALA A 413 35.05 13.15 104.81
C ALA A 413 34.54 14.42 105.52
N SER A 414 33.61 15.16 104.88
CA SER A 414 33.01 16.37 105.46
C SER A 414 32.08 16.11 106.65
N ARG A 415 31.49 14.91 106.77
CA ARG A 415 30.65 14.55 107.93
C ARG A 415 31.44 14.45 109.23
N GLN A 416 32.73 14.10 109.20
CA GLN A 416 33.59 14.07 110.39
C GLN A 416 34.05 15.47 110.83
N GLU A 417 34.22 16.40 109.88
CA GLU A 417 34.68 17.77 110.16
C GLU A 417 33.52 18.70 110.57
N ARG A 418 32.32 18.46 110.01
CA ARG A 418 31.11 19.25 110.27
C ARG A 418 30.64 19.22 111.73
N ASP A 419 30.80 18.11 112.43
CA ASP A 419 30.38 17.99 113.84
C ASP A 419 31.26 18.81 114.80
N ARG A 420 32.47 19.18 114.36
CA ARG A 420 33.38 20.05 115.11
C ARG A 420 33.17 21.54 114.79
N ILE A 421 32.82 21.88 113.55
CA ILE A 421 32.65 23.26 113.08
C ILE A 421 31.26 23.84 113.45
N LEU A 422 30.25 23.00 113.66
CA LEU A 422 28.89 23.43 114.01
C LEU A 422 28.78 24.22 115.34
N GLN A 423 29.75 24.12 116.25
CA GLN A 423 29.79 24.94 117.48
C GLN A 423 30.43 26.33 117.28
N GLU A 424 31.25 26.52 116.25
CA GLU A 424 31.96 27.78 115.98
C GLU A 424 31.26 28.63 114.90
N ALA A 425 30.50 28.00 113.98
CA ALA A 425 29.85 28.67 112.84
C ALA A 425 28.58 29.48 113.18
N GLU A 426 27.98 29.29 114.36
CA GLU A 426 26.72 29.96 114.72
C GLU A 426 26.91 31.46 115.07
N ALA A 427 28.14 31.86 115.42
CA ALA A 427 28.52 33.26 115.63
C ALA A 427 28.90 34.01 114.34
N GLU A 428 29.41 33.31 113.32
CA GLU A 428 29.86 33.91 112.04
C GLU A 428 28.71 34.04 111.01
N ARG A 429 27.66 33.22 111.14
CA ARG A 429 26.47 33.21 110.26
C ARG A 429 25.72 34.55 110.18
N VAL A 430 25.80 35.37 111.24
CA VAL A 430 25.12 36.67 111.30
C VAL A 430 25.84 37.75 110.47
N ARG A 431 27.16 37.63 110.26
CA ARG A 431 27.93 38.60 109.45
C ARG A 431 27.91 38.28 107.95
N ILE A 432 27.92 37.00 107.59
CA ILE A 432 27.95 36.54 106.19
C ILE A 432 26.60 36.77 105.47
N ASN A 433 25.48 36.65 106.17
CA ASN A 433 24.16 36.85 105.57
C ASN A 433 23.92 38.27 105.03
N THR A 434 24.62 39.28 105.54
CA THR A 434 24.51 40.66 105.03
C THR A 434 25.35 40.90 103.77
N ALA A 435 26.45 40.14 103.59
CA ALA A 435 27.30 40.20 102.40
C ALA A 435 26.77 39.34 101.24
N ALA A 436 26.23 38.15 101.54
CA ALA A 436 25.67 37.22 100.55
C ALA A 436 24.42 37.77 99.85
N GLN A 437 23.63 38.62 100.53
CA GLN A 437 22.45 39.25 99.94
C GLN A 437 22.82 40.28 98.86
N ALA A 438 23.95 40.98 99.00
CA ALA A 438 24.43 41.94 98.00
C ALA A 438 25.01 41.27 96.75
N GLU A 439 25.61 40.09 96.91
CA GLU A 439 26.19 39.30 95.81
C GLU A 439 25.11 38.57 94.98
N LEU A 440 24.03 38.10 95.65
CA LEU A 440 22.84 37.54 94.99
C LEU A 440 22.12 38.55 94.10
N ASP A 441 22.06 39.81 94.49
CA ASP A 441 21.45 40.88 93.69
C ASP A 441 22.33 41.29 92.49
N ALA A 442 23.65 41.10 92.57
CA ALA A 442 24.57 41.28 91.44
C ALA A 442 24.49 40.13 90.43
N SER A 443 24.43 38.87 90.88
CA SER A 443 24.27 37.70 90.01
C SER A 443 22.90 37.64 89.32
N ARG A 444 21.85 38.19 89.93
CA ARG A 444 20.53 38.32 89.27
C ARG A 444 20.56 39.27 88.08
N LYS A 445 21.28 40.39 88.17
CA LYS A 445 21.45 41.34 87.06
C LYS A 445 22.30 40.76 85.92
N GLU A 446 23.33 39.97 86.25
CA GLU A 446 24.14 39.27 85.24
C GLU A 446 23.32 38.19 84.51
N LYS A 447 22.47 37.46 85.25
CA LYS A 447 21.57 36.45 84.67
C LYS A 447 20.50 37.09 83.77
N GLU A 448 19.89 38.19 84.18
CA GLU A 448 18.93 38.93 83.35
C GLU A 448 19.58 39.47 82.06
N ARG A 449 20.87 39.84 82.10
CA ARG A 449 21.64 40.23 80.91
C ARG A 449 21.87 39.04 79.97
N LEU A 450 22.27 37.89 80.50
CA LEU A 450 22.50 36.67 79.71
C LEU A 450 21.20 36.10 79.14
N ASP A 451 20.09 36.16 79.88
CA ASP A 451 18.77 35.75 79.40
C ASP A 451 18.27 36.70 78.28
N ALA A 452 18.58 37.99 78.35
CA ALA A 452 18.31 38.96 77.28
C ALA A 452 19.17 38.69 76.03
N GLU A 453 20.46 38.42 76.19
CA GLU A 453 21.36 38.06 75.08
C GLU A 453 20.94 36.73 74.42
N ALA A 454 20.58 35.71 75.20
CA ALA A 454 20.05 34.44 74.71
C ALA A 454 18.70 34.61 73.97
N SER A 455 17.81 35.46 74.47
CA SER A 455 16.57 35.80 73.77
C SER A 455 16.84 36.49 72.43
N THR A 456 17.88 37.32 72.34
CA THR A 456 18.25 38.03 71.11
C THR A 456 18.80 37.05 70.06
N VAL A 457 19.62 36.09 70.48
CA VAL A 457 20.15 35.02 69.61
C VAL A 457 19.02 34.11 69.12
N LEU A 458 18.06 33.76 69.99
CA LEU A 458 16.92 32.92 69.61
C LEU A 458 16.01 33.63 68.59
N GLN A 459 15.85 34.95 68.72
CA GLN A 459 15.06 35.77 67.80
C GLN A 459 15.74 35.92 66.43
N LEU A 460 17.08 36.04 66.39
CA LEU A 460 17.86 36.03 65.15
C LEU A 460 17.80 34.66 64.45
N ALA A 461 17.91 33.56 65.20
CA ALA A 461 17.77 32.21 64.65
C ALA A 461 16.36 31.95 64.09
N GLN A 462 15.32 32.46 64.74
CA GLN A 462 13.94 32.40 64.22
C GLN A 462 13.75 33.25 62.96
N GLN A 463 14.37 34.43 62.88
CA GLN A 463 14.34 35.27 61.67
C GLN A 463 15.08 34.60 60.49
N GLU A 464 16.24 33.99 60.72
CA GLU A 464 16.94 33.23 59.67
C GLU A 464 16.15 32.01 59.21
N LYS A 465 15.52 31.29 60.14
CA LYS A 465 14.62 30.18 59.79
C LYS A 465 13.45 30.65 58.91
N GLN A 466 12.80 31.76 59.27
CA GLN A 466 11.71 32.33 58.47
C GLN A 466 12.19 32.80 57.09
N LYS A 467 13.41 33.34 57.00
CA LYS A 467 14.01 33.74 55.73
C LYS A 467 14.31 32.53 54.83
N MET A 468 14.86 31.45 55.39
CA MET A 468 15.09 30.20 54.64
C MET A 468 13.77 29.54 54.21
N GLU A 469 12.74 29.55 55.04
CA GLU A 469 11.40 29.08 54.67
C GLU A 469 10.78 29.93 53.55
N ALA A 470 10.96 31.25 53.58
CA ALA A 470 10.50 32.15 52.52
C ALA A 470 11.25 31.90 51.19
N GLU A 471 12.58 31.74 51.22
CA GLU A 471 13.38 31.41 50.03
C GLU A 471 13.05 30.02 49.47
N ALA A 472 12.79 29.02 50.32
CA ALA A 472 12.35 27.70 49.89
C ALA A 472 10.96 27.74 49.24
N ASN A 473 10.02 28.50 49.81
CA ASN A 473 8.68 28.69 49.25
C ASN A 473 8.72 29.45 47.92
N GLN A 474 9.60 30.45 47.79
CA GLN A 474 9.80 31.16 46.52
C GLN A 474 10.34 30.22 45.43
N LYS A 475 11.35 29.39 45.74
CA LYS A 475 11.89 28.40 44.80
C LYS A 475 10.86 27.34 44.41
N MET A 476 10.01 26.90 45.34
CA MET A 476 8.91 26.00 45.03
C MET A 476 7.85 26.66 44.13
N ALA A 477 7.55 27.94 44.33
CA ALA A 477 6.63 28.68 43.46
C ALA A 477 7.20 28.87 42.04
N GLU A 478 8.50 29.14 41.91
CA GLU A 478 9.21 29.22 40.63
C GLU A 478 9.25 27.85 39.92
N ALA A 479 9.55 26.77 40.65
CA ALA A 479 9.51 25.41 40.10
C ALA A 479 8.11 25.01 39.64
N LYS A 480 7.07 25.36 40.41
CA LYS A 480 5.67 25.12 40.04
C LYS A 480 5.28 25.88 38.77
N LYS A 481 5.72 27.14 38.64
CA LYS A 481 5.49 27.94 37.43
C LYS A 481 6.13 27.31 36.19
N VAL A 482 7.36 26.79 36.30
CA VAL A 482 8.03 26.08 35.20
C VAL A 482 7.28 24.81 34.79
N VAL A 483 6.74 24.07 35.77
CA VAL A 483 5.92 22.87 35.50
C VAL A 483 4.59 23.25 34.82
N ASP A 484 3.93 24.32 35.28
CA ASP A 484 2.68 24.81 34.69
C ASP A 484 2.90 25.31 33.25
N ASP A 485 3.99 26.05 33.00
CA ASP A 485 4.38 26.53 31.66
C ASP A 485 4.70 25.35 30.71
N ALA A 486 5.44 24.33 31.20
CA ALA A 486 5.73 23.12 30.42
C ALA A 486 4.48 22.29 30.10
N GLN A 487 3.53 22.22 31.05
CA GLN A 487 2.25 21.54 30.85
C GLN A 487 1.36 22.30 29.86
N GLN A 488 1.41 23.64 29.87
CA GLN A 488 0.69 24.49 28.93
C GLN A 488 1.23 24.33 27.50
N GLU A 489 2.56 24.25 27.34
CA GLU A 489 3.20 24.02 26.04
C GLU A 489 2.92 22.61 25.51
N LYS A 490 2.91 21.59 26.37
CA LYS A 490 2.47 20.24 26.01
C LYS A 490 1.04 20.22 25.46
N ASN A 491 0.13 20.94 26.12
CA ASN A 491 -1.27 21.03 25.68
C ASN A 491 -1.39 21.79 24.34
N ARG A 492 -0.55 22.81 24.09
CA ARG A 492 -0.49 23.54 22.82
C ARG A 492 -0.03 22.64 21.68
N LEU A 493 1.06 21.89 21.88
CA LEU A 493 1.59 20.96 20.88
C LEU A 493 0.61 19.81 20.59
N GLN A 494 -0.11 19.32 21.59
CA GLN A 494 -1.19 18.34 21.36
C GLN A 494 -2.37 18.91 20.56
N ALA A 495 -2.73 20.18 20.79
CA ALA A 495 -3.77 20.84 20.01
C ALA A 495 -3.33 21.08 18.55
N GLU A 496 -2.09 21.48 18.33
CA GLU A 496 -1.50 21.65 16.99
C GLU A 496 -1.41 20.31 16.24
N ALA A 497 -1.00 19.23 16.90
CA ALA A 497 -0.97 17.88 16.33
C ALA A 497 -2.38 17.39 15.93
N LYS A 498 -3.38 17.67 16.76
CA LYS A 498 -4.79 17.34 16.46
C LYS A 498 -5.31 18.15 15.27
N ALA A 499 -5.01 19.44 15.20
CA ALA A 499 -5.37 20.27 14.05
C ALA A 499 -4.69 19.79 12.75
N GLY A 500 -3.44 19.34 12.82
CA GLY A 500 -2.74 18.72 11.68
C GLY A 500 -3.42 17.44 11.20
N CYS A 501 -3.86 16.57 12.12
CA CYS A 501 -4.60 15.36 11.78
C CYS A 501 -5.95 15.68 11.11
N ASP A 502 -6.66 16.72 11.56
CA ASP A 502 -7.94 17.14 10.97
C ASP A 502 -7.77 17.69 9.54
N VAL A 503 -6.63 18.35 9.24
CA VAL A 503 -6.30 18.79 7.87
C VAL A 503 -6.02 17.60 6.96
N ILE A 504 -5.25 16.62 7.43
CA ILE A 504 -4.96 15.39 6.68
C ILE A 504 -6.24 14.58 6.44
N ALA A 505 -7.13 14.48 7.44
CA ALA A 505 -8.42 13.81 7.30
C ALA A 505 -9.31 14.49 6.25
N LYS A 506 -9.33 15.83 6.21
CA LYS A 506 -10.04 16.59 5.17
C LYS A 506 -9.44 16.35 3.78
N GLN A 507 -8.12 16.39 3.64
CA GLN A 507 -7.44 16.11 2.36
C GLN A 507 -7.72 14.70 1.86
N LYS A 508 -7.70 13.70 2.76
CA LYS A 508 -8.06 12.32 2.44
C LYS A 508 -9.51 12.22 1.95
N ALA A 509 -10.45 12.87 2.62
CA ALA A 509 -11.86 12.88 2.20
C ALA A 509 -12.06 13.56 0.83
N THR A 510 -11.28 14.60 0.51
CA THR A 510 -11.31 15.23 -0.82
C THR A 510 -10.77 14.27 -1.89
N LEU A 511 -9.63 13.62 -1.64
CA LEU A 511 -9.05 12.65 -2.57
C LEU A 511 -9.95 11.44 -2.80
N GLU A 512 -10.60 10.92 -1.76
CA GLU A 512 -11.56 9.82 -1.88
C GLU A 512 -12.78 10.22 -2.74
N ASN A 513 -13.26 11.46 -2.62
CA ASN A 513 -14.32 11.99 -3.49
C ASN A 513 -13.86 12.17 -4.94
N ASP A 514 -12.63 12.63 -5.17
CA ASP A 514 -12.07 12.79 -6.51
C ASP A 514 -11.85 11.43 -7.20
N ILE A 515 -11.36 10.43 -6.47
CA ILE A 515 -11.24 9.05 -6.94
C ILE A 515 -12.63 8.51 -7.31
N ALA A 516 -13.61 8.64 -6.41
CA ALA A 516 -14.98 8.18 -6.67
C ALA A 516 -15.62 8.88 -7.89
N LYS A 517 -15.28 10.16 -8.12
CA LYS A 517 -15.71 10.90 -9.30
C LYS A 517 -15.06 10.36 -10.58
N MET A 518 -13.74 10.16 -10.59
CA MET A 518 -13.04 9.60 -11.75
C MET A 518 -13.51 8.19 -12.08
N THR A 519 -13.79 7.35 -11.08
CA THR A 519 -14.34 6.01 -11.29
C THR A 519 -15.71 6.06 -11.98
N ARG A 520 -16.60 6.97 -11.56
CA ARG A 520 -17.90 7.15 -12.24
C ARG A 520 -17.76 7.65 -13.66
N GLU A 521 -16.82 8.57 -13.93
CA GLU A 521 -16.55 9.08 -15.28
C GLU A 521 -15.99 7.96 -16.20
N GLN A 522 -15.15 7.07 -15.66
CA GLN A 522 -14.68 5.88 -16.37
C GLN A 522 -15.81 4.88 -16.65
N GLU A 523 -16.69 4.61 -15.68
CA GLU A 523 -17.84 3.71 -15.89
C GLU A 523 -18.83 4.28 -16.91
N GLN A 524 -19.08 5.60 -16.89
CA GLN A 524 -19.90 6.26 -17.91
C GLN A 524 -19.25 6.15 -19.30
N SER A 525 -17.94 6.38 -19.39
CA SER A 525 -17.19 6.23 -20.65
C SER A 525 -17.25 4.79 -21.16
N LYS A 526 -17.09 3.79 -20.26
CA LYS A 526 -17.21 2.38 -20.60
C LYS A 526 -18.59 2.03 -21.13
N SER A 527 -19.66 2.50 -20.49
CA SER A 527 -21.03 2.27 -20.96
C SER A 527 -21.30 2.91 -22.34
N SER A 528 -20.70 4.08 -22.60
CA SER A 528 -20.76 4.74 -23.91
C SER A 528 -20.05 3.90 -24.98
N PHE A 529 -18.85 3.41 -24.69
CA PHE A 529 -18.11 2.54 -25.62
C PHE A 529 -18.82 1.21 -25.85
N GLU A 530 -19.39 0.59 -24.82
CA GLU A 530 -20.19 -0.64 -24.97
C GLU A 530 -21.41 -0.41 -25.88
N THR A 531 -22.06 0.75 -25.76
CA THR A 531 -23.18 1.13 -26.63
C THR A 531 -22.72 1.34 -28.09
N GLN A 532 -21.58 2.00 -28.30
CA GLN A 532 -20.99 2.18 -29.64
C GLN A 532 -20.56 0.85 -30.27
N ILE A 533 -19.97 -0.06 -29.48
CA ILE A 533 -19.59 -1.40 -29.94
C ILE A 533 -20.83 -2.22 -30.31
N ALA A 534 -21.92 -2.11 -29.54
CA ALA A 534 -23.19 -2.77 -29.87
C ALA A 534 -23.81 -2.23 -31.18
N ALA A 535 -23.76 -0.92 -31.40
CA ALA A 535 -24.19 -0.30 -32.64
C ALA A 535 -23.36 -0.79 -33.84
N LEU A 536 -22.03 -0.74 -33.72
CA LEU A 536 -21.11 -1.23 -34.76
C LEU A 536 -21.28 -2.73 -35.08
N LYS A 537 -21.56 -3.56 -34.08
CA LYS A 537 -21.90 -4.98 -34.31
C LYS A 537 -23.18 -5.12 -35.14
N THR A 538 -24.17 -4.29 -34.88
CA THR A 538 -25.44 -4.31 -35.62
C THR A 538 -25.23 -3.89 -37.07
N ASP A 539 -24.43 -2.84 -37.31
CA ASP A 539 -24.08 -2.37 -38.64
C ASP A 539 -23.26 -3.41 -39.42
N LEU A 540 -22.33 -4.09 -38.75
CA LEU A 540 -21.54 -5.17 -39.34
C LEU A 540 -22.42 -6.37 -39.74
N GLU A 541 -23.41 -6.72 -38.92
CA GLU A 541 -24.34 -7.81 -39.25
C GLU A 541 -25.26 -7.43 -40.42
N ASN A 542 -25.73 -6.18 -40.47
CA ASN A 542 -26.47 -5.64 -41.62
C ASN A 542 -25.62 -5.65 -42.90
N ALA A 543 -24.34 -5.27 -42.81
CA ALA A 543 -23.42 -5.31 -43.95
C ALA A 543 -23.21 -6.75 -44.46
N LYS A 544 -23.11 -7.74 -43.56
CA LYS A 544 -23.05 -9.16 -43.94
C LYS A 544 -24.31 -9.63 -44.68
N ILE A 545 -25.49 -9.22 -44.21
CA ILE A 545 -26.76 -9.55 -44.86
C ILE A 545 -26.80 -8.96 -46.27
N ILE A 546 -26.42 -7.68 -46.43
CA ILE A 546 -26.35 -7.01 -47.74
C ILE A 546 -25.36 -7.73 -48.68
N ILE A 547 -24.20 -8.15 -48.18
CA ILE A 547 -23.21 -8.90 -48.96
C ILE A 547 -23.75 -10.29 -49.36
N ALA A 548 -24.49 -10.97 -48.47
CA ALA A 548 -25.11 -12.25 -48.77
C ALA A 548 -26.22 -12.11 -49.83
N ASP A 549 -27.05 -11.07 -49.71
CA ASP A 549 -28.10 -10.75 -50.66
C ASP A 549 -27.54 -10.34 -52.02
N SER A 550 -26.43 -9.60 -52.08
CA SER A 550 -25.78 -9.25 -53.36
C SER A 550 -25.21 -10.49 -54.06
N LYS A 551 -24.66 -11.45 -53.30
CA LYS A 551 -24.21 -12.75 -53.85
C LYS A 551 -25.38 -13.58 -54.40
N ASN A 552 -26.53 -13.56 -53.73
CA ASN A 552 -27.73 -14.24 -54.19
C ASN A 552 -28.32 -13.55 -55.42
N ALA A 553 -28.37 -12.21 -55.45
CA ALA A 553 -28.81 -11.44 -56.61
C ALA A 553 -27.92 -11.70 -57.83
N LYS A 554 -26.60 -11.83 -57.65
CA LYS A 554 -25.67 -12.19 -58.73
C LYS A 554 -25.96 -13.59 -59.28
N LYS A 555 -26.21 -14.58 -58.43
CA LYS A 555 -26.60 -15.93 -58.87
C LYS A 555 -27.95 -15.94 -59.59
N LEU A 556 -28.93 -15.18 -59.12
CA LEU A 556 -30.24 -15.04 -59.77
C LEU A 556 -30.11 -14.41 -61.16
N ALA A 557 -29.33 -13.33 -61.29
CA ALA A 557 -29.05 -12.70 -62.57
C ALA A 557 -28.29 -13.64 -63.53
N GLU A 558 -27.37 -14.46 -63.02
CA GLU A 558 -26.65 -15.46 -63.80
C GLU A 558 -27.57 -16.59 -64.28
N ILE A 559 -28.53 -17.02 -63.46
CA ILE A 559 -29.57 -17.99 -63.83
C ILE A 559 -30.52 -17.40 -64.88
N GLU A 560 -30.98 -16.15 -64.72
CA GLU A 560 -31.84 -15.49 -65.71
C GLU A 560 -31.12 -15.28 -67.04
N ALA A 561 -29.83 -14.91 -67.02
CA ALA A 561 -29.00 -14.80 -68.22
C ALA A 561 -28.84 -16.15 -68.91
N GLN A 562 -28.61 -17.23 -68.17
CA GLN A 562 -28.55 -18.58 -68.73
C GLN A 562 -29.89 -19.02 -69.32
N GLU A 563 -31.02 -18.71 -68.67
CA GLU A 563 -32.35 -18.96 -69.23
C GLU A 563 -32.61 -18.20 -70.54
N LEU A 564 -32.19 -16.93 -70.60
CA LEU A 564 -32.31 -16.11 -71.80
C LEU A 564 -31.47 -16.66 -72.95
N ILE A 565 -30.21 -17.04 -72.68
CA ILE A 565 -29.33 -17.69 -73.66
C ILE A 565 -29.97 -19.00 -74.15
N LEU A 566 -30.47 -19.83 -73.25
CA LEU A 566 -31.06 -21.13 -73.60
C LEU A 566 -32.38 -20.98 -74.37
N LYS A 567 -33.17 -19.95 -74.09
CA LYS A 567 -34.37 -19.57 -74.88
C LYS A 567 -33.98 -19.04 -76.26
N ALA A 568 -32.91 -18.25 -76.37
CA ALA A 568 -32.39 -17.75 -77.63
C ALA A 568 -31.81 -18.88 -78.49
N GLU A 569 -31.08 -19.82 -77.89
CA GLU A 569 -30.57 -21.03 -78.55
C GLU A 569 -31.71 -21.93 -79.04
N LYS A 570 -32.76 -22.13 -78.25
CA LYS A 570 -33.95 -22.88 -78.70
C LYS A 570 -34.64 -22.22 -79.90
N ARG A 571 -34.74 -20.89 -79.92
CA ARG A 571 -35.28 -20.15 -81.08
C ARG A 571 -34.36 -20.24 -82.29
N ALA A 572 -33.04 -20.16 -82.09
CA ALA A 572 -32.06 -20.31 -83.15
C ALA A 572 -32.05 -21.74 -83.74
N ILE A 573 -32.24 -22.76 -82.92
CA ILE A 573 -32.39 -24.15 -83.35
C ILE A 573 -33.70 -24.32 -84.12
N ALA A 574 -34.83 -23.81 -83.62
CA ALA A 574 -36.11 -23.88 -84.34
C ALA A 574 -36.07 -23.16 -85.70
N LEU A 575 -35.37 -22.02 -85.77
CA LEU A 575 -35.14 -21.29 -87.02
C LEU A 575 -34.20 -22.06 -87.95
N LYS A 576 -33.14 -22.71 -87.43
CA LYS A 576 -32.29 -23.63 -88.21
C LYS A 576 -33.07 -24.85 -88.72
N GLU A 577 -33.93 -25.44 -87.91
CA GLU A 577 -34.78 -26.57 -88.30
C GLU A 577 -35.80 -26.18 -89.38
N SER A 578 -36.25 -24.92 -89.40
CA SER A 578 -37.12 -24.39 -90.45
C SER A 578 -36.39 -24.04 -91.76
N ALA A 579 -35.07 -23.84 -91.71
CA ALA A 579 -34.26 -23.38 -92.85
C ALA A 579 -33.46 -24.50 -93.55
N LEU A 580 -33.48 -25.72 -93.03
CA LEU A 580 -32.72 -26.86 -93.59
C LEU A 580 -33.59 -27.69 -94.54
N SER A 581 -33.15 -27.77 -95.81
CA SER A 581 -33.82 -28.58 -96.83
C SER A 581 -33.71 -30.08 -96.51
N GLU A 582 -34.68 -30.86 -97.02
CA GLU A 582 -34.91 -32.28 -96.70
C GLU A 582 -33.69 -33.21 -96.85
N SER A 583 -32.61 -32.76 -97.50
CA SER A 583 -31.35 -33.49 -97.69
C SER A 583 -30.47 -33.57 -96.43
N GLU A 584 -30.51 -32.56 -95.55
CA GLU A 584 -29.68 -32.56 -94.31
C GLU A 584 -30.37 -33.24 -93.13
N LYS A 585 -31.70 -33.39 -93.20
CA LYS A 585 -32.53 -34.09 -92.21
C LYS A 585 -32.15 -35.57 -92.07
N GLY A 586 -31.71 -36.20 -93.15
CA GLY A 586 -31.22 -37.58 -93.14
C GLY A 586 -29.89 -37.74 -92.38
N LYS A 587 -28.93 -36.83 -92.57
CA LYS A 587 -27.64 -36.87 -91.86
C LYS A 587 -27.79 -36.59 -90.37
N LEU A 588 -28.69 -35.67 -90.01
CA LEU A 588 -29.01 -35.39 -88.60
C LEU A 588 -29.77 -36.55 -87.95
N GLN A 589 -30.64 -37.26 -88.67
CA GLN A 589 -31.29 -38.48 -88.17
C GLN A 589 -30.30 -39.61 -87.93
N ASP A 590 -29.30 -39.77 -88.79
CA ASP A 590 -28.26 -40.79 -88.61
C ASP A 590 -27.34 -40.44 -87.43
N ALA A 591 -26.98 -39.16 -87.27
CA ALA A 591 -26.22 -38.69 -86.10
C ALA A 591 -27.02 -38.79 -84.78
N LEU A 592 -28.34 -38.56 -84.83
CA LEU A 592 -29.24 -38.77 -83.69
C LEU A 592 -29.30 -40.24 -83.29
N LYS A 593 -29.40 -41.17 -84.25
CA LYS A 593 -29.38 -42.62 -83.97
C LYS A 593 -28.04 -43.07 -83.38
N GLU A 594 -26.92 -42.51 -83.85
CA GLU A 594 -25.60 -42.79 -83.29
C GLU A 594 -25.51 -42.33 -81.82
N LYS A 595 -25.97 -41.10 -81.53
CA LYS A 595 -26.02 -40.55 -80.17
C LYS A 595 -27.02 -41.27 -79.25
N GLU A 596 -28.14 -41.73 -79.78
CA GLU A 596 -29.08 -42.59 -79.05
C GLU A 596 -28.46 -43.95 -78.71
N SER A 597 -27.60 -44.50 -79.58
CA SER A 597 -26.87 -45.73 -79.30
C SER A 597 -25.79 -45.53 -78.22
N GLU A 598 -25.08 -44.40 -78.24
CA GLU A 598 -24.11 -44.02 -77.19
C GLU A 598 -24.81 -43.81 -75.84
N LEU A 599 -25.99 -43.18 -75.83
CA LEU A 599 -26.80 -43.01 -74.63
C LEU A 599 -27.32 -44.34 -74.09
N ALA A 600 -27.70 -45.28 -74.95
CA ALA A 600 -28.10 -46.62 -74.54
C ALA A 600 -26.91 -47.42 -73.96
N GLU A 601 -25.70 -47.23 -74.47
CA GLU A 601 -24.49 -47.83 -73.93
C GLU A 601 -24.10 -47.22 -72.57
N MET A 602 -24.21 -45.89 -72.43
CA MET A 602 -24.03 -45.20 -71.15
C MET A 602 -25.09 -45.55 -70.11
N ALA A 603 -26.32 -45.82 -70.52
CA ALA A 603 -27.37 -46.31 -69.62
C ALA A 603 -27.02 -47.71 -69.08
N LYS A 604 -26.46 -48.59 -69.91
CA LYS A 604 -25.97 -49.91 -69.48
C LYS A 604 -24.78 -49.82 -68.53
N THR A 605 -23.84 -48.91 -68.76
CA THR A 605 -22.70 -48.71 -67.84
C THR A 605 -23.15 -48.13 -66.50
N LYS A 606 -24.13 -47.23 -66.51
CA LYS A 606 -24.77 -46.74 -65.28
C LYS A 606 -25.44 -47.87 -64.50
N GLU A 607 -26.19 -48.75 -65.15
CA GLU A 607 -26.84 -49.89 -64.49
C GLU A 607 -25.80 -50.90 -63.92
N GLN A 608 -24.65 -51.07 -64.58
CA GLN A 608 -23.54 -51.87 -64.06
C GLN A 608 -22.88 -51.24 -62.83
N LEU A 609 -22.67 -49.92 -62.83
CA LEU A 609 -22.13 -49.19 -61.68
C LEU A 609 -23.10 -49.21 -60.49
N GLU A 610 -24.41 -49.07 -60.73
CA GLU A 610 -25.41 -49.20 -59.68
C GLU A 610 -25.41 -50.61 -59.06
N LYS A 611 -25.24 -51.68 -59.86
CA LYS A 611 -25.07 -53.05 -59.33
C LYS A 611 -23.80 -53.20 -58.48
N GLN A 612 -22.68 -52.61 -58.89
CA GLN A 612 -21.43 -52.63 -58.09
C GLN A 612 -21.58 -51.86 -56.77
N LEU A 613 -22.33 -50.76 -56.78
CA LEU A 613 -22.60 -49.96 -55.58
C LEU A 613 -23.49 -50.73 -54.59
N ASP A 614 -24.46 -51.47 -55.12
CA ASP A 614 -25.36 -52.31 -54.33
C ASP A 614 -24.64 -53.55 -53.75
N GLU A 615 -23.67 -54.12 -54.49
CA GLU A 615 -22.79 -55.19 -54.01
C GLU A 615 -21.82 -54.72 -52.91
N THR A 616 -21.23 -53.52 -53.06
CA THR A 616 -20.33 -52.94 -52.06
C THR A 616 -21.09 -52.54 -50.79
N GLN A 617 -22.30 -52.01 -50.89
CA GLN A 617 -23.16 -51.76 -49.73
C GLN A 617 -23.56 -53.05 -49.02
N LYS A 618 -23.85 -54.14 -49.74
CA LYS A 618 -24.07 -55.46 -49.14
C LYS A 618 -22.83 -56.03 -48.45
N ALA A 619 -21.64 -55.76 -48.98
CA ALA A 619 -20.37 -56.17 -48.35
C ALA A 619 -20.08 -55.41 -47.06
N ILE A 620 -20.33 -54.09 -47.02
CA ILE A 620 -20.21 -53.27 -45.81
C ILE A 620 -21.18 -53.75 -44.73
N LYS A 621 -22.45 -54.00 -45.10
CA LYS A 621 -23.45 -54.50 -44.17
C LYS A 621 -23.07 -55.89 -43.61
N LYS A 622 -22.51 -56.78 -44.43
CA LYS A 622 -21.96 -58.07 -43.97
C LYS A 622 -20.77 -57.92 -43.02
N LEU A 623 -19.94 -56.90 -43.17
CA LEU A 623 -18.82 -56.64 -42.26
C LEU A 623 -19.31 -56.08 -40.92
N GLN A 624 -20.29 -55.17 -40.95
CA GLN A 624 -20.95 -54.66 -39.75
C GLN A 624 -21.67 -55.79 -38.98
N ASP A 625 -22.45 -56.63 -39.68
CA ASP A 625 -23.10 -57.79 -39.07
C ASP A 625 -22.09 -58.81 -38.50
N ARG A 626 -20.85 -58.84 -39.02
CA ARG A 626 -19.75 -59.68 -38.51
C ARG A 626 -19.08 -59.11 -37.26
N ILE A 627 -19.04 -57.78 -37.14
CA ILE A 627 -18.53 -57.09 -35.96
C ILE A 627 -19.56 -57.22 -34.83
N ASP A 628 -20.84 -57.05 -35.14
CA ASP A 628 -21.91 -57.05 -34.15
C ASP A 628 -22.30 -58.46 -33.66
N ASN A 629 -22.02 -59.51 -34.43
CA ASN A 629 -22.30 -60.90 -34.06
C ASN A 629 -21.04 -61.74 -33.74
N MET A 630 -19.91 -61.11 -33.44
CA MET A 630 -18.73 -61.86 -32.98
C MET A 630 -18.97 -62.34 -31.53
N PRO A 631 -18.97 -63.67 -31.26
CA PRO A 631 -19.21 -64.19 -29.92
C PRO A 631 -18.05 -63.79 -29.00
N ALA A 632 -18.39 -63.26 -27.84
CA ALA A 632 -17.47 -63.04 -26.73
C ALA A 632 -16.72 -64.34 -26.39
N GLY A 633 -15.50 -64.50 -26.91
CA GLY A 633 -14.78 -65.75 -26.79
C GLY A 633 -13.41 -65.75 -27.43
N GLY A 634 -12.44 -65.17 -26.73
CA GLY A 634 -11.04 -65.58 -26.82
C GLY A 634 -10.15 -64.74 -27.72
N GLY A 635 -9.33 -63.88 -27.11
CA GLY A 635 -8.17 -63.27 -27.77
C GLY A 635 -7.55 -62.13 -26.99
N GLY A 636 -6.65 -62.44 -26.06
CA GLY A 636 -5.66 -61.48 -25.56
C GLY A 636 -6.01 -60.72 -24.28
N ILE A 637 -6.23 -61.45 -23.18
CA ILE A 637 -6.07 -60.90 -21.83
C ILE A 637 -4.60 -60.47 -21.69
N VAL A 638 -4.35 -59.17 -21.84
CA VAL A 638 -3.21 -58.54 -21.18
C VAL A 638 -3.58 -58.55 -19.70
N SER A 639 -2.89 -59.37 -18.92
CA SER A 639 -3.05 -59.45 -17.47
C SER A 639 -2.87 -58.08 -16.84
N ILE A 640 -3.99 -57.39 -16.55
CA ILE A 640 -4.04 -56.28 -15.59
C ILE A 640 -4.01 -56.94 -14.21
N ALA A 641 -2.84 -57.45 -13.84
CA ALA A 641 -2.48 -57.87 -12.50
C ALA A 641 -1.74 -56.72 -11.78
N ASP A 642 -2.14 -55.49 -12.06
CA ASP A 642 -1.71 -54.29 -11.33
C ASP A 642 -3.01 -53.73 -10.73
N GLY A 643 -3.09 -53.69 -9.40
CA GLY A 643 -4.32 -53.36 -8.66
C GLY A 643 -4.96 -52.06 -9.14
N MET A 644 -6.26 -51.89 -8.91
CA MET A 644 -6.97 -50.64 -9.26
C MET A 644 -6.15 -49.45 -8.75
N LYS A 645 -5.65 -48.62 -9.67
CA LYS A 645 -4.89 -47.43 -9.35
C LYS A 645 -5.83 -46.24 -9.23
N GLU A 646 -5.68 -45.48 -8.16
CA GLU A 646 -6.32 -44.19 -8.01
C GLU A 646 -5.43 -43.13 -8.66
N TYR A 647 -6.01 -42.24 -9.45
CA TYR A 647 -5.30 -41.15 -10.11
C TYR A 647 -5.71 -39.80 -9.53
N SER A 648 -4.74 -38.93 -9.28
CA SER A 648 -4.94 -37.54 -8.86
C SER A 648 -4.26 -36.63 -9.86
N VAL A 649 -5.02 -35.74 -10.49
CA VAL A 649 -4.50 -34.71 -11.38
C VAL A 649 -4.34 -33.41 -10.62
N VAL A 650 -3.18 -32.77 -10.73
CA VAL A 650 -2.88 -31.45 -10.16
C VAL A 650 -2.38 -30.55 -11.28
N VAL A 651 -2.94 -29.36 -11.38
CA VAL A 651 -2.55 -28.36 -12.38
C VAL A 651 -1.75 -27.28 -11.67
N VAL A 652 -0.57 -26.98 -12.19
CA VAL A 652 0.32 -25.93 -11.70
C VAL A 652 0.38 -24.82 -12.75
N PRO A 653 -0.16 -23.63 -12.48
CA PRO A 653 -0.01 -22.51 -13.41
C PRO A 653 1.46 -22.10 -13.52
N HIS A 654 1.87 -21.62 -14.69
CA HIS A 654 3.16 -20.95 -14.82
C HIS A 654 3.15 -19.64 -14.01
N LEU A 655 4.34 -19.14 -13.71
CA LEU A 655 4.51 -17.78 -13.19
C LEU A 655 4.06 -16.76 -14.25
N SER A 656 3.75 -15.53 -13.84
CA SER A 656 3.34 -14.45 -14.74
C SER A 656 4.39 -14.12 -15.82
N ASN A 657 5.65 -14.44 -15.57
CA ASN A 657 6.76 -14.33 -16.53
C ASN A 657 6.79 -15.47 -17.58
N GLY A 658 5.87 -16.44 -17.50
CA GLY A 658 5.80 -17.60 -18.39
C GLY A 658 6.76 -18.74 -18.05
N GLU A 659 7.47 -18.66 -16.92
CA GLU A 659 8.33 -19.75 -16.43
C GLU A 659 7.53 -20.78 -15.61
N VAL A 660 7.99 -22.03 -15.64
CA VAL A 660 7.39 -23.11 -14.84
C VAL A 660 7.60 -22.80 -13.36
N ASN A 661 6.51 -22.80 -12.57
CA ASN A 661 6.58 -22.59 -11.13
C ASN A 661 7.20 -23.81 -10.41
N SER A 662 8.52 -23.88 -10.41
CA SER A 662 9.32 -24.99 -9.90
C SER A 662 9.16 -25.20 -8.40
N GLU A 663 9.01 -24.13 -7.62
CA GLU A 663 8.76 -24.17 -6.18
C GLU A 663 7.42 -24.87 -5.87
N ARG A 664 6.36 -24.48 -6.59
CA ARG A 664 5.05 -25.10 -6.41
C ARG A 664 5.02 -26.56 -6.84
N ILE A 665 5.74 -26.92 -7.90
CA ILE A 665 5.93 -28.32 -8.29
C ILE A 665 6.63 -29.10 -7.17
N ALA A 666 7.73 -28.57 -6.62
CA ALA A 666 8.47 -29.22 -5.53
C ALA A 666 7.58 -29.44 -4.29
N GLU A 667 6.78 -28.43 -3.92
CA GLU A 667 5.81 -28.52 -2.82
C GLU A 667 4.75 -29.60 -3.06
N ILE A 668 4.16 -29.64 -4.27
CA ILE A 668 3.15 -30.65 -4.63
C ILE A 668 3.77 -32.05 -4.63
N LEU A 669 5.00 -32.22 -5.16
CA LEU A 669 5.71 -33.50 -5.12
C LEU A 669 5.95 -33.96 -3.69
N ALA A 670 6.42 -33.08 -2.81
CA ALA A 670 6.66 -33.41 -1.40
C ALA A 670 5.35 -33.83 -0.69
N ASN A 671 4.28 -33.05 -0.87
CA ASN A 671 2.98 -33.31 -0.26
C ASN A 671 2.34 -34.60 -0.78
N LYS A 672 2.40 -34.84 -2.09
CA LYS A 672 1.85 -36.05 -2.72
C LYS A 672 2.66 -37.28 -2.36
N ALA A 673 3.99 -37.21 -2.37
CA ALA A 673 4.86 -38.30 -1.93
C ALA A 673 4.62 -38.67 -0.46
N ALA A 674 4.46 -37.67 0.43
CA ALA A 674 4.14 -37.91 1.84
C ALA A 674 2.78 -38.63 2.03
N ALA A 675 1.83 -38.39 1.12
CA ALA A 675 0.52 -39.04 1.11
C ALA A 675 0.48 -40.37 0.31
N GLY A 676 1.65 -40.94 -0.04
CA GLY A 676 1.77 -42.23 -0.73
C GLY A 676 1.47 -42.18 -2.23
N TRP A 677 1.35 -40.99 -2.82
CA TRP A 677 1.14 -40.81 -4.25
C TRP A 677 2.47 -40.81 -5.00
N ARG A 678 2.52 -41.57 -6.10
CA ARG A 678 3.65 -41.60 -7.04
C ARG A 678 3.33 -40.73 -8.25
N LEU A 679 4.23 -39.85 -8.66
CA LEU A 679 4.07 -39.14 -9.93
C LEU A 679 4.10 -40.15 -11.08
N HIS A 680 3.01 -40.23 -11.84
CA HIS A 680 2.88 -41.08 -13.03
C HIS A 680 3.39 -40.35 -14.27
N SER A 681 2.90 -39.14 -14.51
CA SER A 681 3.28 -38.34 -15.67
C SER A 681 3.16 -36.84 -15.40
N MET A 682 4.02 -36.06 -16.04
CA MET A 682 3.99 -34.59 -16.00
C MET A 682 3.95 -34.09 -17.45
N VAL A 683 2.98 -33.25 -17.77
CA VAL A 683 2.75 -32.70 -19.10
C VAL A 683 2.86 -31.19 -19.03
N ASN A 684 3.74 -30.59 -19.83
CA ASN A 684 3.76 -29.15 -20.00
C ASN A 684 2.73 -28.75 -21.07
N ASP A 685 1.63 -28.12 -20.67
CA ASP A 685 0.57 -27.63 -21.55
C ASP A 685 0.86 -26.17 -21.90
N GLU A 686 1.75 -25.96 -22.88
CA GLU A 686 2.11 -24.65 -23.47
C GLU A 686 1.03 -24.18 -24.49
N GLY A 687 -0.23 -24.25 -24.06
CA GLY A 687 -1.40 -24.04 -24.93
C GLY A 687 -1.48 -22.65 -25.56
N GLY A 688 -0.75 -21.66 -25.05
CA GLY A 688 -0.75 -20.29 -25.56
C GLY A 688 0.26 -20.02 -26.68
N LYS A 689 1.40 -20.72 -26.73
CA LYS A 689 2.52 -20.37 -27.63
C LYS A 689 2.56 -21.14 -28.96
N LEU A 690 1.92 -22.30 -29.06
CA LEU A 690 1.94 -23.10 -30.28
C LEU A 690 1.17 -22.48 -31.46
N GLN A 691 0.22 -21.58 -31.21
CA GLN A 691 -0.46 -20.84 -32.29
C GLN A 691 0.41 -19.75 -32.93
N SER A 692 1.46 -19.28 -32.25
CA SER A 692 2.34 -18.21 -32.74
C SER A 692 3.52 -18.73 -33.57
N SER A 693 3.86 -20.02 -33.48
CA SER A 693 5.05 -20.62 -34.10
C SER A 693 4.80 -21.34 -35.43
N LEU A 694 3.54 -21.56 -35.83
CA LEU A 694 3.16 -22.14 -37.12
C LEU A 694 2.56 -21.04 -37.99
N GLY A 695 3.39 -20.41 -38.82
CA GLY A 695 2.99 -19.40 -39.81
C GLY A 695 2.10 -19.98 -40.93
N GLY A 696 0.88 -20.40 -40.58
CA GLY A 696 -0.14 -20.88 -41.50
C GLY A 696 -1.26 -19.86 -41.64
N THR A 697 -1.40 -19.32 -42.84
CA THR A 697 -2.35 -18.29 -43.28
C THR A 697 -3.81 -18.76 -43.42
N ASP A 698 -4.28 -19.73 -42.63
CA ASP A 698 -5.65 -20.22 -42.76
C ASP A 698 -6.54 -19.77 -41.59
N SER A 699 -7.38 -18.80 -41.93
CA SER A 699 -8.42 -18.20 -41.10
C SER A 699 -9.58 -19.16 -40.84
N MET A 700 -9.39 -20.11 -39.92
CA MET A 700 -10.52 -20.82 -39.30
C MET A 700 -10.97 -20.07 -38.04
N SER A 701 -12.02 -19.28 -38.24
CA SER A 701 -12.77 -18.55 -37.22
C SER A 701 -13.51 -19.52 -36.29
N LEU A 702 -12.98 -19.71 -35.08
CA LEU A 702 -13.74 -20.18 -33.92
C LEU A 702 -13.99 -19.01 -32.96
N ASN A 703 -14.68 -17.98 -33.45
CA ASN A 703 -15.27 -16.95 -32.59
C ASN A 703 -16.67 -17.37 -32.18
N ALA A 704 -16.75 -18.25 -31.19
CA ALA A 704 -17.94 -18.44 -30.37
C ALA A 704 -17.54 -18.31 -28.89
N SER A 705 -17.84 -17.14 -28.32
CA SER A 705 -18.09 -16.88 -26.89
C SER A 705 -17.15 -17.51 -25.85
N THR A 706 -16.42 -16.64 -25.12
CA THR A 706 -15.89 -16.89 -23.76
C THR A 706 -14.91 -18.05 -23.59
N VAL A 707 -13.98 -18.25 -24.51
CA VAL A 707 -12.84 -19.14 -24.28
C VAL A 707 -11.73 -18.32 -23.64
N ALA A 708 -11.52 -18.51 -22.33
CA ALA A 708 -10.37 -18.01 -21.61
C ALA A 708 -9.09 -18.39 -22.37
N ILE A 709 -8.25 -17.40 -22.66
CA ILE A 709 -6.91 -17.61 -23.21
C ILE A 709 -6.25 -18.69 -22.34
N LYS A 710 -5.90 -19.84 -22.94
CA LYS A 710 -5.30 -20.95 -22.19
C LYS A 710 -3.97 -20.49 -21.63
N GLU A 711 -3.93 -20.24 -20.32
CA GLU A 711 -2.71 -19.98 -19.59
C GLU A 711 -1.80 -21.21 -19.67
N ASP A 712 -0.50 -20.97 -19.91
CA ASP A 712 0.50 -22.03 -19.88
C ASP A 712 0.47 -22.68 -18.50
N ARG A 713 0.47 -24.01 -18.44
CA ARG A 713 0.37 -24.76 -17.16
C ARG A 713 1.05 -26.12 -17.23
N VAL A 714 1.54 -26.59 -16.10
CA VAL A 714 2.07 -27.95 -15.94
C VAL A 714 0.98 -28.82 -15.32
N ILE A 715 0.62 -29.90 -16.00
CA ILE A 715 -0.35 -30.89 -15.50
C ILE A 715 0.44 -32.08 -14.96
N MET A 716 0.30 -32.34 -13.67
CA MET A 716 0.93 -33.45 -12.96
C MET A 716 -0.13 -34.51 -12.63
N ILE A 717 0.09 -35.73 -13.10
CA ILE A 717 -0.79 -36.87 -12.85
C ILE A 717 -0.06 -37.79 -11.89
N PHE A 718 -0.68 -38.04 -10.74
CA PHE A 718 -0.20 -38.93 -9.71
C PHE A 718 -1.04 -40.21 -9.70
N GLU A 719 -0.41 -41.34 -9.41
CA GLU A 719 -1.06 -42.63 -9.18
C GLU A 719 -0.72 -43.17 -7.78
N ARG A 720 -1.66 -43.88 -7.18
CA ARG A 720 -1.41 -44.76 -6.02
C ARG A 720 -2.24 -46.03 -6.16
N ASN A 721 -1.83 -47.12 -5.55
CA ASN A 721 -2.69 -48.30 -5.51
C ASN A 721 -3.90 -48.00 -4.62
N ALA A 722 -5.10 -48.34 -5.06
CA ALA A 722 -6.32 -48.11 -4.28
C ALA A 722 -6.37 -48.91 -2.96
N GLN A 723 -5.42 -49.84 -2.75
CA GLN A 723 -5.25 -50.59 -1.50
C GLN A 723 -4.37 -49.85 -0.48
N ASP A 724 -3.60 -48.85 -0.90
CA ASP A 724 -2.69 -48.05 -0.06
C ASP A 724 -3.34 -46.72 0.39
N ALA A 725 -4.60 -46.48 0.02
CA ALA A 725 -5.44 -45.34 0.41
C ALA A 725 -6.18 -45.61 1.72
#